data_AF-A0A9W7TAQ1-F1
#
_entry.id   AF-A0A9W7TAQ1-F1
#
_cell.length_a   1.000
_cell.length_b   1.000
_cell.length_c   1.000
_cell.angle_alpha   90.00
_cell.angle_beta   90.00
_cell.angle_gamma   90.00
#
_symmetry.space_group_name_H-M   'P 1'
#
loop_
_entity.id
_entity.type
_entity.pdbx_description
1 polymer ?
#
loop_
_entity_poly.entity_id
_entity_poly.type
_entity_poly.pdbx_seq_one_letter_code
_entity_poly.pdbx_strand_id
1 'polypeptide(L)'
;MPQSSATRQRPGNRVNRKDGGHSVSTPQEVTLSPGGSQDEINRLRDQIDRLQRDRRVSERETGDGFTLTAELRWKLNQLEKEKLQFTSKCNEEVSQYEAQVARLRAQVERGEAQRQTLEYDVAVARRDVAVERRKSEEKMRDLRGHNLKLEGVVSELHQRACDVQRSLEITQKAREDDHQDLQTQLHERDRLLLNANAENHRLHADQSRLETLIQEQTDTLHQMEEEMERMESERESDREKLKNTSADVQRSTDREDKLRADLQSALEKVKVLEQNFESERVAHLESRLNSDIMQVKVKDLEDALGLEKSSHADLVSRLEMLKQKLSEVERAYTREKDQSQHVTHKLTQMEKDHINMKTDLIGQLDQEKARAADLIGQLEKLSVRLQEQERECTERLQQINQVQRSLVCVQQSYDGVLCDIVELLQEYQQQGAAHTHHTEGDKPNASALLDILRRTLHNYKTQLQESVVVMQKLTHEMLVKDEKITELQKNIQECEAQCVCVNKEVKRLRVCVADAAADVDRAQKDLRRLTHQLQDEKTQHTHTQTQMNTLQQQHQRDSQEKLSFLHVLYQRLVAGCVLVTPAHSMLGSFSWGELSAMVQEHVDTLTSDLTAAIQKVSRLESVCEGQSAALERVSDQLKQREEMWRRQRQDLNTHHTHTISQLQHTIQDLRRQLEVAEGRVLCLERSQSEQEQEVRRLQESCLLAACGVLAGCMRALRRHVCVLMWQKAMLQERVCEAEILRTDVNTLLHALTDAGVKGQPEAIGRAARRFRRCVIAVLAAGRLRALGRSSSVLFRVAVGYGRQPDVCVSDVMVREEEEDEDHRVVKTLNSSELLVLIHTCMEGIHQELRGTDSVMSAVESRCKKLFERLLSDVDAQCWDNGKASLARRLGLGLHKLTSDQHAVHGYTNSKVLVASLQKHILQFTQRLHSAEVERRNLRLQLSRIYRKDTHTACVPVQRFESVCSELRSALEREQCAQRLLHDQATQLQRLDVSMQRHTGEQLINNQTLAHAVQSLSDTKRELKRKDQCLRSLEKHFNQSQQEKNQLQQTVKSAEEALSTAAKNKESLMSYIRSVEDYLKEMRDDIIQCRGHVTLLLPDPPSIIRNPQTDACQSLVRCFLELFQLMVLKISSQVEEQVDCGTDLHVLYL
;
A
#
# COMPACT_ATOMS: atom_id res chain seq x y z
N MET A 1 47.73 36.50 1.54
CA MET A 1 47.82 37.44 0.39
C MET A 1 46.53 38.26 0.29
N PRO A 2 46.54 39.45 -0.36
CA PRO A 2 45.67 40.56 0.05
C PRO A 2 44.84 41.21 -1.08
N GLN A 3 43.98 42.18 -0.71
CA GLN A 3 43.70 43.48 -1.37
C GLN A 3 42.81 44.29 -0.39
N SER A 4 43.02 45.59 -0.10
CA SER A 4 43.00 46.79 -0.97
C SER A 4 41.60 47.15 -1.45
N SER A 5 41.10 48.40 -1.39
CA SER A 5 41.43 49.65 -0.66
C SER A 5 40.24 50.64 -0.87
N ALA A 6 40.19 51.95 -0.58
CA ALA A 6 41.11 52.98 -0.07
C ALA A 6 40.31 54.20 0.51
N THR A 7 41.03 55.25 0.95
CA THR A 7 40.60 56.70 0.90
C THR A 7 39.42 57.19 1.78
N ARG A 8 39.39 58.44 2.32
CA ARG A 8 40.39 59.54 2.46
C ARG A 8 39.90 60.58 3.51
N GLN A 9 40.76 61.58 3.78
CA GLN A 9 40.51 62.93 4.35
C GLN A 9 40.44 63.09 5.88
N ARG A 10 41.49 63.75 6.41
CA ARG A 10 41.34 64.79 7.46
C ARG A 10 40.65 66.01 6.83
N PRO A 11 40.06 66.89 7.65
CA PRO A 11 40.80 68.12 7.94
C PRO A 11 41.08 68.30 9.44
N GLY A 12 42.07 69.11 9.77
CA GLY A 12 42.26 69.62 11.14
C GLY A 12 41.75 71.04 11.25
N ASN A 13 41.37 71.47 12.45
CA ASN A 13 41.22 72.90 12.78
C ASN A 13 41.50 73.14 14.27
N ARG A 14 42.76 73.48 14.60
CA ARG A 14 43.08 74.29 15.77
C ARG A 14 43.04 75.75 15.30
N VAL A 15 41.99 76.49 15.63
CA VAL A 15 41.88 77.91 15.30
C VAL A 15 41.81 78.73 16.59
N ASN A 16 42.81 79.57 16.81
CA ASN A 16 42.76 80.66 17.78
C ASN A 16 42.04 81.86 17.14
N ARG A 17 40.90 82.27 17.72
CA ARG A 17 40.36 83.65 17.86
C ARG A 17 38.91 83.50 18.36
N LYS A 18 38.46 84.18 19.44
CA LYS A 18 38.49 85.61 19.78
C LYS A 18 37.43 86.38 18.98
N ASP A 19 36.30 86.64 19.64
CA ASP A 19 35.37 87.79 19.57
C ASP A 19 34.22 87.46 20.54
N GLY A 20 33.45 88.38 21.13
CA GLY A 20 33.67 89.80 21.42
C GLY A 20 33.26 90.06 22.89
N GLY A 21 33.22 91.27 23.43
CA GLY A 21 33.28 92.59 22.81
C GLY A 21 32.18 93.50 23.41
N HIS A 22 32.55 94.76 23.67
CA HIS A 22 31.68 95.90 24.03
C HIS A 22 31.28 96.04 25.52
N SER A 23 31.54 97.17 26.24
CA SER A 23 31.48 98.63 25.93
C SER A 23 30.04 99.15 25.77
N VAL A 24 29.60 100.31 26.30
CA VAL A 24 30.28 101.55 26.76
C VAL A 24 29.52 102.15 27.96
N SER A 25 30.19 102.92 28.84
CA SER A 25 29.56 103.98 29.67
C SER A 25 30.59 105.03 30.17
N THR A 26 31.26 105.71 29.24
CA THR A 26 31.68 107.13 29.39
C THR A 26 30.55 108.03 28.84
N PRO A 27 30.51 109.37 29.08
CA PRO A 27 31.63 110.26 29.39
C PRO A 27 31.32 111.35 30.46
N GLN A 28 32.12 112.42 30.38
CA GLN A 28 31.97 113.78 30.93
C GLN A 28 32.27 113.98 32.43
N GLU A 29 33.41 114.55 32.85
CA GLU A 29 34.16 115.75 32.39
C GLU A 29 33.55 117.07 32.90
N VAL A 30 34.16 117.61 33.95
CA VAL A 30 34.27 119.05 34.16
C VAL A 30 35.74 119.36 34.43
N THR A 31 36.46 119.67 33.35
CA THR A 31 37.69 120.46 33.42
C THR A 31 37.36 121.86 33.90
N LEU A 32 38.18 122.45 34.77
CA LEU A 32 38.39 123.90 34.84
C LEU A 32 39.64 124.24 35.67
N SER A 33 40.66 124.74 34.99
CA SER A 33 41.62 125.71 35.56
C SER A 33 40.85 127.02 35.86
N PRO A 34 41.29 127.90 36.78
CA PRO A 34 42.57 128.58 36.62
C PRO A 34 43.32 128.83 37.94
N GLY A 35 44.36 129.68 37.89
CA GLY A 35 45.10 130.12 39.08
C GLY A 35 44.23 130.85 40.09
N GLY A 36 43.97 130.19 41.22
CA GLY A 36 43.39 130.79 42.43
C GLY A 36 44.35 130.77 43.62
N SER A 37 45.48 130.08 43.54
CA SER A 37 46.37 129.77 44.67
C SER A 37 47.15 130.94 45.26
N GLN A 38 46.96 132.18 44.77
CA GLN A 38 47.37 133.38 45.50
C GLN A 38 46.20 133.98 46.30
N ASP A 39 44.98 133.99 45.76
CA ASP A 39 43.80 134.47 46.48
C ASP A 39 43.22 133.46 47.47
N GLU A 40 43.45 132.16 47.26
CA GLU A 40 43.17 131.13 48.25
C GLU A 40 44.22 131.15 49.37
N ILE A 41 45.49 131.41 49.05
CA ILE A 41 46.51 131.73 50.05
C ILE A 41 46.19 133.05 50.77
N ASN A 42 45.69 134.08 50.07
CA ASN A 42 45.26 135.33 50.71
C ASN A 42 44.03 135.10 51.58
N ARG A 43 43.04 134.29 51.17
CA ARG A 43 41.87 133.92 51.99
C ARG A 43 42.27 133.13 53.23
N LEU A 44 43.20 132.18 53.10
CA LEU A 44 43.75 131.45 54.25
C LEU A 44 44.58 132.38 55.15
N ARG A 45 45.32 133.33 54.59
CA ARG A 45 46.05 134.36 55.34
C ARG A 45 45.11 135.35 56.04
N ASP A 46 44.01 135.71 55.40
CA ASP A 46 42.96 136.58 55.93
C ASP A 46 42.11 135.84 56.99
N GLN A 47 41.90 134.53 56.86
CA GLN A 47 41.38 133.67 57.92
C GLN A 47 42.37 133.54 59.08
N ILE A 48 43.67 133.39 58.82
CA ILE A 48 44.71 133.37 59.85
C ILE A 48 44.80 134.73 60.56
N ASP A 49 44.70 135.85 59.85
CA ASP A 49 44.72 137.20 60.42
C ASP A 49 43.41 137.55 61.14
N ARG A 50 42.26 136.97 60.73
CA ARG A 50 41.02 137.01 61.52
C ARG A 50 41.17 136.19 62.79
N LEU A 51 41.58 134.92 62.70
CA LEU A 51 41.81 134.05 63.86
C LEU A 51 42.90 134.60 64.81
N GLN A 52 43.91 135.31 64.31
CA GLN A 52 44.88 136.04 65.14
C GLN A 52 44.31 137.32 65.76
N ARG A 53 43.37 138.02 65.11
CA ARG A 53 42.62 139.13 65.72
C ARG A 53 41.64 138.63 66.78
N ASP A 54 40.85 137.61 66.46
CA ASP A 54 39.90 136.97 67.38
C ASP A 54 40.61 136.40 68.60
N ARG A 55 41.79 135.80 68.40
CA ARG A 55 42.70 135.40 69.50
C ARG A 55 43.17 136.60 70.33
N ARG A 56 43.60 137.71 69.71
CA ARG A 56 44.01 138.94 70.44
C ARG A 56 42.86 139.70 71.11
N VAL A 57 41.61 139.44 70.72
CA VAL A 57 40.40 139.92 71.40
C VAL A 57 40.06 139.00 72.59
N SER A 58 40.10 137.68 72.39
CA SER A 58 39.94 136.68 73.46
C SER A 58 41.02 136.81 74.56
N GLU A 59 42.25 137.19 74.19
CA GLU A 59 43.36 137.50 75.10
C GLU A 59 43.20 138.85 75.86
N ARG A 60 42.03 139.50 75.81
CA ARG A 60 41.69 140.70 76.62
C ARG A 60 40.45 140.60 77.51
N GLU A 61 39.65 139.54 77.38
CA GLU A 61 38.44 139.31 78.21
C GLU A 61 38.52 137.96 78.95
N THR A 62 39.64 137.71 79.63
CA THR A 62 39.94 136.43 80.30
C THR A 62 40.18 136.55 81.81
N GLY A 63 39.22 137.17 82.50
CA GLY A 63 39.17 137.17 83.97
C GLY A 63 38.82 135.81 84.60
N ASP A 64 38.25 134.87 83.82
CA ASP A 64 37.69 133.60 84.33
C ASP A 64 37.96 132.39 83.39
N GLY A 65 39.04 132.44 82.61
CA GLY A 65 39.28 131.51 81.49
C GLY A 65 39.97 130.17 81.80
N PHE A 66 40.42 129.95 83.04
CA PHE A 66 41.32 128.83 83.38
C PHE A 66 40.59 127.48 83.55
N THR A 67 39.30 127.50 83.86
CA THR A 67 38.46 126.31 84.03
C THR A 67 38.07 125.69 82.69
N LEU A 68 37.56 126.51 81.75
CA LEU A 68 37.02 126.04 80.47
C LEU A 68 38.08 125.39 79.56
N THR A 69 39.32 125.90 79.56
CA THR A 69 40.42 125.30 78.78
C THR A 69 40.93 123.99 79.37
N ALA A 70 40.83 123.80 80.69
CA ALA A 70 41.10 122.51 81.33
C ALA A 70 40.00 121.48 80.99
N GLU A 71 38.72 121.87 81.06
CA GLU A 71 37.61 121.01 80.63
C GLU A 71 37.74 120.56 79.17
N LEU A 72 38.07 121.47 78.26
CA LEU A 72 38.16 121.15 76.83
C LEU A 72 39.29 120.15 76.53
N ARG A 73 40.43 120.24 77.23
CA ARG A 73 41.50 119.22 77.13
C ARG A 73 41.08 117.88 77.73
N TRP A 74 40.37 117.88 78.85
CA TRP A 74 39.84 116.65 79.46
C TRP A 74 38.81 115.98 78.53
N LYS A 75 37.88 116.75 77.97
CA LYS A 75 36.89 116.30 76.97
C LYS A 75 37.57 115.77 75.70
N LEU A 76 38.62 116.43 75.20
CA LEU A 76 39.39 115.95 74.05
C LEU A 76 40.07 114.60 74.33
N ASN A 77 40.80 114.49 75.44
CA ASN A 77 41.50 113.26 75.83
C ASN A 77 40.52 112.11 76.11
N GLN A 78 39.33 112.41 76.65
CA GLN A 78 38.27 111.43 76.86
C GLN A 78 37.66 110.95 75.52
N LEU A 79 37.39 111.87 74.58
CA LEU A 79 36.93 111.51 73.22
C LEU A 79 37.99 110.74 72.42
N GLU A 80 39.28 111.05 72.58
CA GLU A 80 40.36 110.31 71.93
C GLU A 80 40.51 108.90 72.53
N LYS A 81 40.41 108.77 73.86
CA LYS A 81 40.34 107.48 74.55
C LYS A 81 39.13 106.65 74.11
N GLU A 82 37.96 107.26 73.99
CA GLU A 82 36.74 106.60 73.47
C GLU A 82 36.92 106.18 72.01
N LYS A 83 37.47 107.05 71.15
CA LYS A 83 37.81 106.73 69.75
C LYS A 83 38.76 105.53 69.67
N LEU A 84 39.83 105.50 70.49
CA LEU A 84 40.76 104.37 70.55
C LEU A 84 40.07 103.09 71.04
N GLN A 85 39.16 103.17 72.02
CA GLN A 85 38.36 102.02 72.46
C GLN A 85 37.39 101.53 71.38
N PHE A 86 36.76 102.42 70.62
CA PHE A 86 35.95 102.04 69.46
C PHE A 86 36.81 101.42 68.35
N THR A 87 37.98 101.97 68.05
CA THR A 87 38.91 101.38 67.06
C THR A 87 39.44 100.02 67.51
N SER A 88 39.72 99.81 68.81
CA SER A 88 40.06 98.48 69.35
C SER A 88 38.94 97.48 69.10
N LYS A 89 37.70 97.82 69.50
CA LYS A 89 36.52 96.98 69.27
C LYS A 89 36.29 96.66 67.80
N CYS A 90 36.36 97.66 66.91
CA CYS A 90 36.22 97.43 65.47
C CYS A 90 37.34 96.53 64.92
N ASN A 91 38.58 96.68 65.39
CA ASN A 91 39.69 95.82 64.99
C ASN A 91 39.55 94.38 65.54
N GLU A 92 39.04 94.22 66.75
CA GLU A 92 38.70 92.92 67.36
C GLU A 92 37.55 92.24 66.60
N GLU A 93 36.51 92.98 66.22
CA GLU A 93 35.40 92.51 65.38
C GLU A 93 35.88 92.11 63.98
N VAL A 94 36.67 92.96 63.31
CA VAL A 94 37.30 92.64 62.01
C VAL A 94 38.16 91.38 62.12
N SER A 95 39.02 91.27 63.14
CA SER A 95 39.84 90.07 63.37
C SER A 95 39.00 88.81 63.60
N GLN A 96 37.87 88.94 64.30
CA GLN A 96 36.91 87.84 64.48
C GLN A 96 36.24 87.43 63.16
N TYR A 97 35.82 88.40 62.34
CA TYR A 97 35.22 88.14 61.03
C TYR A 97 36.24 87.57 60.03
N GLU A 98 37.47 88.07 59.98
CA GLU A 98 38.55 87.49 59.17
C GLU A 98 38.86 86.05 59.59
N ALA A 99 38.92 85.77 60.90
CA ALA A 99 39.06 84.40 61.40
C ALA A 99 37.84 83.52 61.08
N GLN A 100 36.61 84.07 61.03
CA GLN A 100 35.43 83.34 60.56
C GLN A 100 35.53 83.05 59.05
N VAL A 101 35.90 84.03 58.22
CA VAL A 101 36.09 83.87 56.77
C VAL A 101 37.19 82.85 56.46
N ALA A 102 38.31 82.86 57.19
CA ALA A 102 39.37 81.86 57.06
C ALA A 102 38.87 80.45 57.41
N ARG A 103 38.11 80.30 58.50
CA ARG A 103 37.48 79.02 58.89
C ARG A 103 36.47 78.52 57.85
N LEU A 104 35.68 79.41 57.25
CA LEU A 104 34.72 79.10 56.19
C LEU A 104 35.42 78.70 54.89
N ARG A 105 36.46 79.42 54.45
CA ARG A 105 37.28 79.04 53.29
C ARG A 105 37.89 77.65 53.48
N ALA A 106 38.52 77.41 54.62
CA ALA A 106 39.07 76.10 54.96
C ALA A 106 38.01 75.00 55.15
N GLN A 107 36.72 75.32 55.33
CA GLN A 107 35.62 74.35 55.26
C GLN A 107 35.20 74.07 53.82
N VAL A 108 35.09 75.10 52.97
CA VAL A 108 34.78 74.96 51.54
C VAL A 108 35.86 74.16 50.82
N GLU A 109 37.14 74.45 51.05
CA GLU A 109 38.28 73.73 50.45
C GLU A 109 38.29 72.23 50.84
N ARG A 110 37.95 71.90 52.10
CA ARG A 110 37.79 70.51 52.53
C ARG A 110 36.58 69.83 51.90
N GLY A 111 35.45 70.54 51.78
CA GLY A 111 34.25 70.04 51.09
C GLY A 111 34.47 69.82 49.59
N GLU A 112 35.25 70.70 48.94
CA GLU A 112 35.66 70.60 47.54
C GLU A 112 36.59 69.39 47.32
N ALA A 113 37.57 69.18 48.20
CA ALA A 113 38.43 68.00 48.17
C ALA A 113 37.61 66.71 48.36
N GLN A 114 36.70 66.68 49.34
CA GLN A 114 35.78 65.55 49.55
C GLN A 114 34.86 65.30 48.35
N ARG A 115 34.34 66.36 47.71
CA ARG A 115 33.56 66.27 46.46
C ARG A 115 34.37 65.61 45.35
N GLN A 116 35.64 66.02 45.16
CA GLN A 116 36.52 65.45 44.14
C GLN A 116 36.86 63.97 44.41
N THR A 117 37.07 63.57 45.67
CA THR A 117 37.24 62.16 46.06
C THR A 117 35.97 61.35 45.72
N LEU A 118 34.80 61.82 46.13
CA LEU A 118 33.53 61.13 45.87
C LEU A 118 33.20 61.05 44.36
N GLU A 119 33.55 62.08 43.57
CA GLU A 119 33.40 62.04 42.12
C GLU A 119 34.35 61.03 41.45
N TYR A 120 35.58 60.87 41.97
CA TYR A 120 36.49 59.81 41.55
C TYR A 120 35.97 58.43 41.92
N ASP A 121 35.56 58.21 43.17
CA ASP A 121 35.02 56.93 43.66
C ASP A 121 33.78 56.50 42.86
N VAL A 122 32.88 57.45 42.56
CA VAL A 122 31.71 57.23 41.71
C VAL A 122 32.12 56.92 40.26
N ALA A 123 33.18 57.52 39.74
CA ALA A 123 33.70 57.20 38.40
C ALA A 123 34.33 55.79 38.33
N VAL A 124 35.06 55.38 39.37
CA VAL A 124 35.60 54.01 39.52
C VAL A 124 34.47 52.99 39.65
N ALA A 125 33.52 53.20 40.57
CA ALA A 125 32.37 52.31 40.74
C ALA A 125 31.54 52.17 39.45
N ARG A 126 31.34 53.26 38.69
CA ARG A 126 30.70 53.22 37.36
C ARG A 126 31.50 52.41 36.34
N ARG A 127 32.84 52.53 36.33
CA ARG A 127 33.73 51.75 35.46
C ARG A 127 33.61 50.25 35.76
N ASP A 128 33.64 49.87 37.03
CA ASP A 128 33.67 48.47 37.45
C ASP A 128 32.31 47.79 37.24
N VAL A 129 31.20 48.49 37.55
CA VAL A 129 29.85 48.07 37.15
C VAL A 129 29.75 47.92 35.63
N ALA A 130 30.38 48.79 34.83
CA ALA A 130 30.41 48.67 33.37
C ALA A 130 31.37 47.57 32.85
N VAL A 131 32.24 47.00 33.68
CA VAL A 131 33.07 45.82 33.35
C VAL A 131 32.30 44.54 33.69
N GLU A 132 31.79 44.40 34.91
CA GLU A 132 31.00 43.22 35.29
C GLU A 132 29.70 43.11 34.46
N ARG A 133 29.10 44.24 34.08
CA ARG A 133 27.99 44.24 33.11
C ARG A 133 28.40 43.60 31.78
N ARG A 134 29.50 44.04 31.15
CA ARG A 134 29.98 43.47 29.88
C ARG A 134 30.29 41.98 30.00
N LYS A 135 30.96 41.58 31.08
CA LYS A 135 31.24 40.18 31.43
C LYS A 135 29.97 39.34 31.62
N SER A 136 28.89 39.93 32.14
CA SER A 136 27.57 39.27 32.22
C SER A 136 26.87 39.19 30.85
N GLU A 137 26.95 40.24 30.04
CA GLU A 137 26.40 40.27 28.67
C GLU A 137 27.11 39.27 27.75
N GLU A 138 28.40 39.06 27.96
CA GLU A 138 29.26 38.05 27.33
C GLU A 138 28.89 36.63 27.73
N LYS A 139 28.86 36.32 29.04
CA LYS A 139 28.35 35.03 29.55
C LYS A 139 26.95 34.70 29.02
N MET A 140 26.07 35.70 28.97
CA MET A 140 24.73 35.54 28.38
C MET A 140 24.77 35.31 26.87
N ARG A 141 25.75 35.83 26.14
CA ARG A 141 25.97 35.54 24.72
C ARG A 141 26.42 34.09 24.53
N ASP A 142 27.37 33.62 25.34
CA ASP A 142 27.90 32.26 25.29
C ASP A 142 26.82 31.22 25.64
N LEU A 143 26.05 31.46 26.70
CA LEU A 143 24.89 30.63 27.07
C LEU A 143 23.83 30.57 25.96
N ARG A 144 23.54 31.68 25.28
CA ARG A 144 22.65 31.68 24.09
C ARG A 144 23.27 30.88 22.93
N GLY A 145 24.58 30.98 22.71
CA GLY A 145 25.30 30.18 21.73
C GLY A 145 25.36 28.68 22.07
N HIS A 146 25.24 28.31 23.35
CA HIS A 146 25.12 26.93 23.80
C HIS A 146 23.68 26.42 23.64
N ASN A 147 22.67 27.21 24.01
CA ASN A 147 21.27 26.86 23.80
C ASN A 147 20.95 26.63 22.32
N LEU A 148 21.39 27.52 21.41
CA LEU A 148 21.20 27.35 19.96
C LEU A 148 21.83 26.05 19.42
N LYS A 149 22.95 25.59 19.99
CA LYS A 149 23.56 24.30 19.64
C LYS A 149 22.73 23.12 20.17
N LEU A 150 22.22 23.23 21.41
CA LEU A 150 21.34 22.22 22.00
C LEU A 150 20.01 22.12 21.26
N GLU A 151 19.41 23.24 20.86
CA GLU A 151 18.21 23.32 20.01
C GLU A 151 18.44 22.63 18.65
N GLY A 152 19.62 22.83 18.04
CA GLY A 152 20.03 22.08 16.84
C GLY A 152 20.11 20.57 17.07
N VAL A 153 20.79 20.12 18.13
CA VAL A 153 20.91 18.69 18.47
C VAL A 153 19.55 18.07 18.82
N VAL A 154 18.67 18.79 19.53
CA VAL A 154 17.30 18.35 19.82
C VAL A 154 16.49 18.22 18.53
N SER A 155 16.66 19.15 17.59
CA SER A 155 16.00 19.08 16.28
C SER A 155 16.50 17.88 15.45
N GLU A 156 17.81 17.60 15.44
CA GLU A 156 18.37 16.41 14.81
C GLU A 156 17.86 15.11 15.45
N LEU A 157 17.81 15.03 16.78
CA LEU A 157 17.32 13.85 17.49
C LEU A 157 15.82 13.64 17.27
N HIS A 158 15.03 14.71 17.22
CA HIS A 158 13.61 14.64 16.90
C HIS A 158 13.39 14.17 15.46
N GLN A 159 14.15 14.71 14.48
CA GLN A 159 14.10 14.23 13.09
C GLN A 159 14.43 12.74 12.99
N ARG A 160 15.53 12.29 13.62
CA ARG A 160 15.92 10.87 13.65
C ARG A 160 14.87 9.99 14.33
N ALA A 161 14.21 10.45 15.39
CA ALA A 161 13.10 9.73 16.01
C ALA A 161 11.90 9.60 15.04
N CYS A 162 11.54 10.67 14.34
CA CYS A 162 10.48 10.66 13.32
C CYS A 162 10.85 9.84 12.06
N ASP A 163 12.14 9.69 11.73
CA ASP A 163 12.61 8.80 10.66
C ASP A 163 12.57 7.32 11.09
N VAL A 164 13.00 7.01 12.32
CA VAL A 164 12.94 5.65 12.91
C VAL A 164 11.51 5.20 13.17
N GLN A 165 10.61 6.10 13.60
CA GLN A 165 9.21 5.75 13.77
C GLN A 165 8.55 5.42 12.42
N ARG A 166 8.80 6.20 11.37
CA ARG A 166 8.27 5.89 10.02
C ARG A 166 8.83 4.58 9.46
N SER A 167 10.11 4.25 9.71
CA SER A 167 10.65 2.96 9.28
C SER A 167 10.08 1.79 10.09
N LEU A 168 9.81 1.98 11.39
CA LEU A 168 9.08 1.01 12.21
C LEU A 168 7.66 0.79 11.66
N GLU A 169 6.88 1.84 11.43
CA GLU A 169 5.52 1.77 10.86
C GLU A 169 5.49 1.04 9.51
N ILE A 170 6.47 1.32 8.63
CA ILE A 170 6.62 0.61 7.34
C ILE A 170 6.93 -0.88 7.55
N THR A 171 7.82 -1.24 8.49
CA THR A 171 8.16 -2.65 8.75
C THR A 171 7.09 -3.42 9.52
N GLN A 172 6.27 -2.74 10.34
CA GLN A 172 5.07 -3.31 10.94
C GLN A 172 4.04 -3.64 9.87
N LYS A 173 3.70 -2.66 9.02
CA LYS A 173 2.75 -2.88 7.93
C LYS A 173 3.21 -3.98 6.95
N ALA A 174 4.49 -4.00 6.56
CA ALA A 174 5.01 -5.07 5.71
C ALA A 174 4.83 -6.46 6.33
N ARG A 175 4.99 -6.60 7.66
CA ARG A 175 4.74 -7.87 8.37
C ARG A 175 3.25 -8.20 8.50
N GLU A 176 2.38 -7.20 8.61
CA GLU A 176 0.92 -7.40 8.61
C GLU A 176 0.43 -7.86 7.23
N ASP A 177 0.98 -7.28 6.16
CA ASP A 177 0.72 -7.69 4.77
C ASP A 177 1.27 -9.11 4.53
N ASP A 178 2.53 -9.40 4.90
CA ASP A 178 3.13 -10.75 4.85
C ASP A 178 2.31 -11.80 5.62
N HIS A 179 1.75 -11.43 6.79
CA HIS A 179 0.94 -12.34 7.61
C HIS A 179 -0.41 -12.66 6.96
N GLN A 180 -1.05 -11.68 6.33
CA GLN A 180 -2.28 -11.88 5.54
C GLN A 180 -2.03 -12.76 4.31
N ASP A 181 -0.91 -12.56 3.60
CA ASP A 181 -0.51 -13.39 2.48
C ASP A 181 -0.20 -14.84 2.91
N LEU A 182 0.44 -15.06 4.05
CA LEU A 182 0.65 -16.40 4.62
C LEU A 182 -0.67 -17.04 5.06
N GLN A 183 -1.60 -16.28 5.66
CA GLN A 183 -2.89 -16.79 6.10
C GLN A 183 -3.79 -17.17 4.91
N THR A 184 -3.82 -16.38 3.85
CA THR A 184 -4.55 -16.73 2.61
C THR A 184 -3.95 -17.93 1.89
N GLN A 185 -2.62 -18.05 1.85
CA GLN A 185 -1.93 -19.25 1.33
C GLN A 185 -2.25 -20.51 2.14
N LEU A 186 -2.32 -20.43 3.47
CA LEU A 186 -2.76 -21.54 4.32
C LEU A 186 -4.21 -21.93 4.03
N HIS A 187 -5.13 -20.96 3.91
CA HIS A 187 -6.52 -21.25 3.56
C HIS A 187 -6.67 -21.83 2.13
N GLU A 188 -5.90 -21.40 1.14
CA GLU A 188 -5.91 -22.06 -0.19
C GLU A 188 -5.34 -23.48 -0.09
N ARG A 189 -4.23 -23.69 0.62
CA ARG A 189 -3.64 -25.02 0.84
C ARG A 189 -4.64 -25.97 1.50
N ASP A 190 -5.34 -25.52 2.53
CA ASP A 190 -6.28 -26.35 3.28
C ASP A 190 -7.52 -26.68 2.45
N ARG A 191 -8.01 -25.73 1.62
CA ARG A 191 -9.03 -26.00 0.61
C ARG A 191 -8.56 -27.03 -0.44
N LEU A 192 -7.31 -26.94 -0.89
CA LEU A 192 -6.74 -27.91 -1.84
C LEU A 192 -6.57 -29.30 -1.20
N LEU A 193 -6.20 -29.38 0.08
CA LEU A 193 -6.14 -30.65 0.83
C LEU A 193 -7.53 -31.27 1.01
N LEU A 194 -8.56 -30.47 1.35
CA LEU A 194 -9.94 -30.94 1.43
C LEU A 194 -10.44 -31.47 0.07
N ASN A 195 -10.17 -30.75 -1.02
CA ASN A 195 -10.52 -31.18 -2.37
C ASN A 195 -9.80 -32.48 -2.77
N ALA A 196 -8.50 -32.59 -2.51
CA ALA A 196 -7.70 -33.78 -2.79
C ALA A 196 -8.15 -34.99 -1.98
N ASN A 197 -8.54 -34.80 -0.71
CA ASN A 197 -9.12 -35.87 0.11
C ASN A 197 -10.49 -36.31 -0.43
N ALA A 198 -11.35 -35.37 -0.82
CA ALA A 198 -12.63 -35.68 -1.47
C ALA A 198 -12.47 -36.35 -2.86
N GLU A 199 -11.35 -36.14 -3.55
CA GLU A 199 -10.96 -36.86 -4.77
C GLU A 199 -10.45 -38.27 -4.46
N ASN A 200 -9.54 -38.43 -3.50
CA ASN A 200 -9.07 -39.73 -3.02
C ASN A 200 -10.22 -40.62 -2.54
N HIS A 201 -11.21 -40.08 -1.82
CA HIS A 201 -12.39 -40.84 -1.41
C HIS A 201 -13.26 -41.30 -2.58
N ARG A 202 -13.39 -40.49 -3.65
CA ARG A 202 -14.10 -40.89 -4.88
C ARG A 202 -13.32 -41.96 -5.64
N LEU A 203 -12.01 -41.78 -5.81
CA LEU A 203 -11.13 -42.75 -6.44
C LEU A 203 -11.13 -44.10 -5.70
N HIS A 204 -11.14 -44.11 -4.36
CA HIS A 204 -11.30 -45.35 -3.59
C HIS A 204 -12.66 -46.01 -3.82
N ALA A 205 -13.76 -45.26 -3.88
CA ALA A 205 -15.08 -45.81 -4.16
C ALA A 205 -15.21 -46.36 -5.60
N ASP A 206 -14.63 -45.67 -6.58
CA ASP A 206 -14.53 -46.16 -7.96
C ASP A 206 -13.62 -47.40 -8.06
N GLN A 207 -12.49 -47.43 -7.36
CA GLN A 207 -11.61 -48.60 -7.26
C GLN A 207 -12.36 -49.80 -6.67
N SER A 208 -13.03 -49.65 -5.54
CA SER A 208 -13.78 -50.76 -4.93
C SER A 208 -14.94 -51.25 -5.81
N ARG A 209 -15.58 -50.38 -6.59
CA ARG A 209 -16.59 -50.79 -7.60
C ARG A 209 -15.96 -51.53 -8.78
N LEU A 210 -14.75 -51.17 -9.19
CA LEU A 210 -14.01 -51.90 -10.23
C LEU A 210 -13.51 -53.25 -9.70
N GLU A 211 -13.07 -53.33 -8.45
CA GLU A 211 -12.70 -54.59 -7.78
C GLU A 211 -13.91 -55.55 -7.70
N THR A 212 -15.11 -55.07 -7.34
CA THR A 212 -16.32 -55.92 -7.38
C THR A 212 -16.70 -56.34 -8.79
N LEU A 213 -16.61 -55.45 -9.79
CA LEU A 213 -16.90 -55.80 -11.19
C LEU A 213 -15.89 -56.80 -11.78
N ILE A 214 -14.62 -56.72 -11.39
CA ILE A 214 -13.59 -57.69 -11.80
C ILE A 214 -13.84 -59.05 -11.12
N GLN A 215 -14.24 -59.06 -9.85
CA GLN A 215 -14.64 -60.31 -9.18
C GLN A 215 -15.87 -60.93 -9.86
N GLU A 216 -16.93 -60.16 -10.09
CA GLU A 216 -18.14 -60.61 -10.81
C GLU A 216 -17.78 -61.19 -12.20
N GLN A 217 -16.90 -60.52 -12.97
CA GLN A 217 -16.43 -61.03 -14.25
C GLN A 217 -15.63 -62.33 -14.11
N THR A 218 -14.74 -62.42 -13.12
CA THR A 218 -13.94 -63.63 -12.85
C THR A 218 -14.84 -64.80 -12.46
N ASP A 219 -15.84 -64.57 -11.60
CA ASP A 219 -16.82 -65.57 -11.18
C ASP A 219 -17.66 -66.06 -12.38
N THR A 220 -18.05 -65.17 -13.31
CA THR A 220 -18.75 -65.57 -14.54
C THR A 220 -17.86 -66.32 -15.53
N LEU A 221 -16.56 -65.99 -15.62
CA LEU A 221 -15.61 -66.72 -16.46
C LEU A 221 -15.44 -68.15 -15.93
N HIS A 222 -15.25 -68.32 -14.61
CA HIS A 222 -15.15 -69.65 -14.00
C HIS A 222 -16.42 -70.49 -14.20
N GLN A 223 -17.61 -69.88 -14.10
CA GLN A 223 -18.87 -70.58 -14.43
C GLN A 223 -18.94 -71.02 -15.90
N MET A 224 -18.41 -70.22 -16.84
CA MET A 224 -18.33 -70.60 -18.25
C MET A 224 -17.25 -71.65 -18.53
N GLU A 225 -16.15 -71.66 -17.78
CA GLU A 225 -15.12 -72.71 -17.81
C GLU A 225 -15.70 -74.04 -17.31
N GLU A 226 -16.38 -74.05 -16.15
CA GLU A 226 -17.11 -75.22 -15.63
C GLU A 226 -18.20 -75.73 -16.58
N GLU A 227 -18.90 -74.84 -17.31
CA GLU A 227 -19.86 -75.25 -18.35
C GLU A 227 -19.14 -75.82 -19.58
N MET A 228 -17.97 -75.29 -19.95
CA MET A 228 -17.20 -75.78 -21.08
C MET A 228 -16.64 -77.18 -20.82
N GLU A 229 -16.03 -77.41 -19.65
CA GLU A 229 -15.52 -78.73 -19.26
C GLU A 229 -16.63 -79.80 -19.20
N ARG A 230 -17.83 -79.43 -18.71
CA ARG A 230 -19.01 -80.30 -18.74
C ARG A 230 -19.44 -80.61 -20.18
N MET A 231 -19.54 -79.60 -21.03
CA MET A 231 -19.90 -79.77 -22.45
C MET A 231 -18.86 -80.58 -23.24
N GLU A 232 -17.57 -80.48 -22.91
CA GLU A 232 -16.53 -81.32 -23.53
C GLU A 232 -16.59 -82.76 -23.02
N SER A 233 -16.81 -82.97 -21.72
CA SER A 233 -17.01 -84.30 -21.12
C SER A 233 -18.22 -85.03 -21.72
N GLU A 234 -19.35 -84.33 -21.93
CA GLU A 234 -20.52 -84.89 -22.62
C GLU A 234 -20.21 -85.27 -24.07
N ARG A 235 -19.45 -84.43 -24.79
CA ARG A 235 -19.09 -84.66 -26.20
C ARG A 235 -18.07 -85.79 -26.37
N GLU A 236 -17.17 -85.99 -25.42
CA GLU A 236 -16.26 -87.13 -25.41
C GLU A 236 -17.03 -88.43 -25.12
N SER A 237 -17.95 -88.41 -24.15
CA SER A 237 -18.87 -89.52 -23.87
C SER A 237 -19.76 -89.87 -25.08
N ASP A 238 -20.27 -88.88 -25.82
CA ASP A 238 -21.02 -89.10 -27.06
C ASP A 238 -20.13 -89.59 -28.22
N ARG A 239 -18.85 -89.16 -28.29
CA ARG A 239 -17.88 -89.70 -29.24
C ARG A 239 -17.60 -91.19 -28.96
N GLU A 240 -17.46 -91.59 -27.69
CA GLU A 240 -17.34 -93.00 -27.31
C GLU A 240 -18.59 -93.81 -27.67
N LYS A 241 -19.80 -93.29 -27.38
CA LYS A 241 -21.06 -93.93 -27.79
C LYS A 241 -21.10 -94.14 -29.30
N LEU A 242 -20.75 -93.12 -30.10
CA LEU A 242 -20.69 -93.24 -31.57
C LEU A 242 -19.66 -94.28 -32.03
N LYS A 243 -18.46 -94.29 -31.42
CA LYS A 243 -17.39 -95.26 -31.71
C LYS A 243 -17.84 -96.70 -31.42
N ASN A 244 -18.54 -96.90 -30.31
CA ASN A 244 -19.09 -98.19 -29.92
C ASN A 244 -20.23 -98.63 -30.86
N THR A 245 -21.19 -97.76 -31.18
CA THR A 245 -22.26 -98.10 -32.14
C THR A 245 -21.71 -98.32 -33.56
N SER A 246 -20.66 -97.59 -33.96
CA SER A 246 -19.98 -97.82 -35.24
C SER A 246 -19.30 -99.19 -35.27
N ALA A 247 -18.65 -99.60 -34.17
CA ALA A 247 -18.06 -100.93 -34.04
C ALA A 247 -19.12 -102.05 -33.95
N ASP A 248 -20.30 -101.79 -33.36
CA ASP A 248 -21.44 -102.73 -33.37
C ASP A 248 -22.02 -102.88 -34.78
N VAL A 249 -22.20 -101.77 -35.51
CA VAL A 249 -22.64 -101.77 -36.91
C VAL A 249 -21.63 -102.49 -37.79
N GLN A 250 -20.32 -102.24 -37.66
CA GLN A 250 -19.29 -102.95 -38.40
C GLN A 250 -19.33 -104.45 -38.10
N ARG A 251 -19.42 -104.85 -36.82
CA ARG A 251 -19.62 -106.24 -36.43
C ARG A 251 -20.94 -106.83 -36.92
N SER A 252 -21.93 -106.02 -37.28
CA SER A 252 -23.17 -106.45 -37.93
C SER A 252 -23.01 -106.58 -39.44
N THR A 253 -22.31 -105.67 -40.13
CA THR A 253 -22.02 -105.78 -41.56
C THR A 253 -21.07 -106.93 -41.85
N ASP A 254 -20.05 -107.16 -41.02
CA ASP A 254 -19.15 -108.32 -41.13
C ASP A 254 -19.93 -109.64 -41.03
N ARG A 255 -20.94 -109.69 -40.15
CA ARG A 255 -21.88 -110.82 -40.03
C ARG A 255 -22.81 -110.91 -41.24
N GLU A 256 -23.30 -109.78 -41.75
CA GLU A 256 -24.16 -109.78 -42.93
C GLU A 256 -23.40 -110.23 -44.17
N ASP A 257 -22.17 -109.78 -44.41
CA ASP A 257 -21.32 -110.22 -45.52
C ASP A 257 -20.88 -111.67 -45.36
N LYS A 258 -20.67 -112.15 -44.12
CA LYS A 258 -20.52 -113.59 -43.84
C LYS A 258 -21.78 -114.36 -44.27
N LEU A 259 -22.96 -113.91 -43.84
CA LEU A 259 -24.25 -114.52 -44.19
C LEU A 259 -24.57 -114.39 -45.69
N ARG A 260 -24.14 -113.34 -46.38
CA ARG A 260 -24.26 -113.16 -47.84
C ARG A 260 -23.33 -114.13 -48.58
N ALA A 261 -22.11 -114.36 -48.10
CA ALA A 261 -21.20 -115.35 -48.67
C ALA A 261 -21.71 -116.79 -48.44
N ASP A 262 -22.19 -117.09 -47.23
CA ASP A 262 -22.83 -118.38 -46.92
C ASP A 262 -24.14 -118.56 -47.71
N LEU A 263 -24.92 -117.49 -47.92
CA LEU A 263 -26.10 -117.47 -48.79
C LEU A 263 -25.73 -117.65 -50.27
N GLN A 264 -24.62 -117.08 -50.76
CA GLN A 264 -24.15 -117.34 -52.13
C GLN A 264 -23.70 -118.79 -52.29
N SER A 265 -23.01 -119.37 -51.30
CA SER A 265 -22.69 -120.80 -51.27
C SER A 265 -23.96 -121.67 -51.23
N ALA A 266 -24.97 -121.24 -50.46
CA ALA A 266 -26.28 -121.88 -50.41
C ALA A 266 -27.06 -121.71 -51.72
N LEU A 267 -26.95 -120.57 -52.41
CA LEU A 267 -27.60 -120.30 -53.70
C LEU A 267 -26.96 -121.10 -54.83
N GLU A 268 -25.65 -121.32 -54.82
CA GLU A 268 -25.01 -122.21 -55.80
C GLU A 268 -25.39 -123.68 -55.55
N LYS A 269 -25.51 -124.09 -54.28
CA LYS A 269 -26.12 -125.39 -53.91
C LYS A 269 -27.61 -125.44 -54.28
N VAL A 270 -28.34 -124.34 -54.16
CA VAL A 270 -29.75 -124.24 -54.56
C VAL A 270 -29.88 -124.30 -56.08
N LYS A 271 -28.99 -123.73 -56.91
CA LYS A 271 -28.99 -123.97 -58.37
C LYS A 271 -28.84 -125.46 -58.70
N VAL A 272 -27.94 -126.16 -58.02
CA VAL A 272 -27.76 -127.61 -58.19
C VAL A 272 -29.01 -128.36 -57.71
N LEU A 273 -29.62 -127.93 -56.61
CA LEU A 273 -30.92 -128.46 -56.17
C LEU A 273 -32.08 -128.04 -57.07
N GLU A 274 -32.04 -126.91 -57.77
CA GLU A 274 -33.05 -126.42 -58.72
C GLU A 274 -32.97 -127.17 -60.04
N GLN A 275 -31.79 -127.62 -60.47
CA GLN A 275 -31.70 -128.59 -61.57
C GLN A 275 -32.38 -129.94 -61.22
N ASN A 276 -32.36 -130.33 -59.94
CA ASN A 276 -33.12 -131.49 -59.45
C ASN A 276 -34.60 -131.13 -59.15
N PHE A 277 -34.88 -129.92 -58.70
CA PHE A 277 -36.22 -129.44 -58.38
C PHE A 277 -37.00 -129.06 -59.63
N GLU A 278 -36.42 -128.72 -60.77
CA GLU A 278 -37.19 -128.48 -62.00
C GLU A 278 -37.92 -129.75 -62.47
N SER A 279 -37.46 -130.93 -62.03
CA SER A 279 -38.18 -132.20 -62.18
C SER A 279 -39.31 -132.41 -61.16
N GLU A 280 -39.31 -131.69 -60.03
CA GLU A 280 -40.37 -131.72 -59.00
C GLU A 280 -41.27 -130.45 -59.01
N ARG A 281 -40.83 -129.36 -59.64
CA ARG A 281 -41.49 -128.02 -59.66
C ARG A 281 -42.72 -127.98 -60.56
N VAL A 282 -42.88 -128.99 -61.42
CA VAL A 282 -44.13 -129.33 -62.11
C VAL A 282 -45.23 -129.76 -61.12
N ALA A 283 -44.88 -130.26 -59.93
CA ALA A 283 -45.82 -130.84 -58.97
C ALA A 283 -46.16 -129.95 -57.76
N HIS A 284 -45.34 -128.95 -57.40
CA HIS A 284 -45.48 -128.27 -56.09
C HIS A 284 -45.15 -126.76 -56.08
N LEU A 285 -45.66 -125.99 -57.04
CA LEU A 285 -45.57 -124.51 -57.01
C LEU A 285 -46.79 -123.81 -56.39
N GLU A 286 -48.00 -124.34 -56.57
CA GLU A 286 -49.20 -123.49 -56.61
C GLU A 286 -49.72 -122.95 -55.26
N SER A 287 -49.64 -123.72 -54.16
CA SER A 287 -50.70 -123.59 -53.14
C SER A 287 -50.51 -122.57 -52.00
N ARG A 288 -49.29 -122.26 -51.50
CA ARG A 288 -49.22 -121.87 -50.07
C ARG A 288 -48.21 -120.80 -49.58
N LEU A 289 -47.09 -120.52 -50.24
CA LEU A 289 -46.04 -119.64 -49.63
C LEU A 289 -46.14 -118.14 -49.96
N ASN A 290 -47.00 -117.74 -50.90
CA ASN A 290 -47.10 -116.33 -51.33
C ASN A 290 -47.97 -115.43 -50.42
N SER A 291 -48.68 -116.01 -49.45
CA SER A 291 -49.56 -115.26 -48.53
C SER A 291 -48.75 -114.48 -47.48
N ASP A 292 -47.88 -115.18 -46.76
CA ASP A 292 -47.44 -114.71 -45.44
C ASP A 292 -46.24 -113.73 -45.53
N ILE A 293 -45.46 -113.83 -46.62
CA ILE A 293 -44.31 -112.95 -46.92
C ILE A 293 -44.75 -111.50 -47.20
N MET A 294 -46.00 -111.29 -47.64
CA MET A 294 -46.54 -109.96 -47.96
C MET A 294 -46.92 -109.16 -46.71
N GLN A 295 -47.32 -109.82 -45.61
CA GLN A 295 -47.80 -109.12 -44.41
C GLN A 295 -46.66 -108.54 -43.56
N VAL A 296 -45.49 -109.19 -43.49
CA VAL A 296 -44.36 -108.69 -42.70
C VAL A 296 -43.79 -107.39 -43.29
N LYS A 297 -43.58 -107.37 -44.61
CA LYS A 297 -42.96 -106.22 -45.32
C LYS A 297 -43.76 -104.91 -45.25
N VAL A 298 -45.06 -104.96 -44.99
CA VAL A 298 -45.87 -103.75 -44.77
C VAL A 298 -45.49 -103.11 -43.43
N LYS A 299 -45.29 -103.93 -42.39
CA LYS A 299 -45.02 -103.43 -41.03
C LYS A 299 -43.66 -102.78 -40.89
N ASP A 300 -42.62 -103.37 -41.49
CA ASP A 300 -41.26 -102.81 -41.47
C ASP A 300 -41.20 -101.40 -42.10
N LEU A 301 -42.07 -101.12 -43.08
CA LEU A 301 -42.22 -99.81 -43.72
C LEU A 301 -43.01 -98.80 -42.86
N GLU A 302 -43.98 -99.26 -42.07
CA GLU A 302 -44.73 -98.41 -41.13
C GLU A 302 -43.83 -97.94 -39.98
N ASP A 303 -43.00 -98.82 -39.42
CA ASP A 303 -42.07 -98.50 -38.34
C ASP A 303 -40.94 -97.55 -38.82
N ALA A 304 -40.40 -97.78 -40.03
CA ALA A 304 -39.41 -96.88 -40.65
C ALA A 304 -39.97 -95.46 -40.87
N LEU A 305 -41.21 -95.35 -41.38
CA LEU A 305 -41.92 -94.09 -41.57
C LEU A 305 -42.25 -93.40 -40.23
N GLY A 306 -42.31 -94.13 -39.12
CA GLY A 306 -42.41 -93.58 -37.77
C GLY A 306 -41.14 -92.82 -37.36
N LEU A 307 -39.98 -93.48 -37.51
CA LEU A 307 -38.67 -92.92 -37.14
C LEU A 307 -38.31 -91.66 -37.94
N GLU A 308 -38.61 -91.64 -39.24
CA GLU A 308 -38.38 -90.48 -40.10
C GLU A 308 -39.20 -89.25 -39.66
N LYS A 309 -40.45 -89.45 -39.19
CA LYS A 309 -41.30 -88.36 -38.67
C LYS A 309 -40.76 -87.76 -37.37
N SER A 310 -40.23 -88.57 -36.45
CA SER A 310 -39.56 -88.05 -35.24
C SER A 310 -38.30 -87.24 -35.57
N SER A 311 -37.46 -87.75 -36.47
CA SER A 311 -36.26 -87.03 -36.94
C SER A 311 -36.62 -85.69 -37.59
N HIS A 312 -37.70 -85.65 -38.38
CA HIS A 312 -38.20 -84.41 -38.98
C HIS A 312 -38.70 -83.40 -37.93
N ALA A 313 -39.37 -83.85 -36.86
CA ALA A 313 -39.86 -82.98 -35.79
C ALA A 313 -38.70 -82.31 -35.02
N ASP A 314 -37.64 -83.06 -34.70
CA ASP A 314 -36.44 -82.52 -34.04
C ASP A 314 -35.71 -81.47 -34.91
N LEU A 315 -35.65 -81.71 -36.23
CA LEU A 315 -35.09 -80.75 -37.18
C LEU A 315 -35.92 -79.47 -37.26
N VAL A 316 -37.27 -79.56 -37.26
CA VAL A 316 -38.15 -78.39 -37.21
C VAL A 316 -37.95 -77.58 -35.93
N SER A 317 -37.90 -78.23 -34.77
CA SER A 317 -37.67 -77.57 -33.47
C SER A 317 -36.33 -76.82 -33.43
N ARG A 318 -35.25 -77.41 -33.95
CA ARG A 318 -33.94 -76.75 -34.09
C ARG A 318 -33.99 -75.53 -35.01
N LEU A 319 -34.79 -75.59 -36.08
CA LEU A 319 -34.98 -74.50 -37.04
C LEU A 319 -35.80 -73.35 -36.42
N GLU A 320 -36.78 -73.65 -35.58
CA GLU A 320 -37.56 -72.65 -34.82
C GLU A 320 -36.71 -71.95 -33.75
N MET A 321 -35.86 -72.68 -33.03
CA MET A 321 -34.88 -72.08 -32.11
C MET A 321 -33.88 -71.15 -32.82
N LEU A 322 -33.43 -71.51 -34.03
CA LEU A 322 -32.60 -70.63 -34.86
C LEU A 322 -33.35 -69.37 -35.33
N LYS A 323 -34.62 -69.46 -35.74
CA LYS A 323 -35.46 -68.29 -36.04
C LYS A 323 -35.62 -67.38 -34.83
N GLN A 324 -35.80 -67.96 -33.63
CA GLN A 324 -35.96 -67.19 -32.41
C GLN A 324 -34.69 -66.41 -32.07
N LYS A 325 -33.50 -67.03 -32.17
CA LYS A 325 -32.20 -66.35 -32.00
C LYS A 325 -31.96 -65.25 -33.05
N LEU A 326 -32.35 -65.46 -34.30
CA LEU A 326 -32.28 -64.40 -35.33
C LEU A 326 -33.15 -63.19 -34.95
N SER A 327 -34.37 -63.42 -34.44
CA SER A 327 -35.25 -62.34 -33.96
C SER A 327 -34.67 -61.56 -32.76
N GLU A 328 -33.76 -62.17 -31.99
CA GLU A 328 -33.08 -61.54 -30.86
C GLU A 328 -31.95 -60.62 -31.33
N VAL A 329 -31.20 -61.05 -32.35
CA VAL A 329 -30.19 -60.22 -33.03
C VAL A 329 -30.85 -59.04 -33.75
N GLU A 330 -31.98 -59.24 -34.43
CA GLU A 330 -32.76 -58.15 -35.04
C GLU A 330 -33.27 -57.13 -34.00
N ARG A 331 -33.72 -57.62 -32.83
CA ARG A 331 -34.12 -56.78 -31.69
C ARG A 331 -32.93 -56.09 -31.00
N ALA A 332 -31.72 -56.64 -31.06
CA ALA A 332 -30.52 -55.95 -30.60
C ALA A 332 -30.13 -54.83 -31.59
N TYR A 333 -30.09 -55.14 -32.88
CA TYR A 333 -29.74 -54.21 -33.95
C TYR A 333 -30.68 -52.99 -34.02
N THR A 334 -31.98 -53.18 -33.83
CA THR A 334 -32.95 -52.06 -33.78
C THR A 334 -32.70 -51.13 -32.58
N ARG A 335 -32.47 -51.67 -31.38
CA ARG A 335 -32.14 -50.84 -30.19
C ARG A 335 -30.84 -50.06 -30.38
N GLU A 336 -29.82 -50.65 -31.00
CA GLU A 336 -28.53 -49.98 -31.23
C GLU A 336 -28.67 -48.85 -32.27
N LYS A 337 -29.45 -49.09 -33.33
CA LYS A 337 -29.83 -48.07 -34.32
C LYS A 337 -30.59 -46.91 -33.67
N ASP A 338 -31.56 -47.19 -32.80
CA ASP A 338 -32.36 -46.16 -32.13
C ASP A 338 -31.51 -45.34 -31.13
N GLN A 339 -30.58 -45.99 -30.42
CA GLN A 339 -29.60 -45.31 -29.57
C GLN A 339 -28.66 -44.41 -30.38
N SER A 340 -28.16 -44.88 -31.53
CA SER A 340 -27.35 -44.08 -32.45
C SER A 340 -28.12 -42.86 -33.00
N GLN A 341 -29.40 -43.01 -33.32
CA GLN A 341 -30.29 -41.90 -33.71
C GLN A 341 -30.51 -40.89 -32.57
N HIS A 342 -30.67 -41.35 -31.33
CA HIS A 342 -30.78 -40.48 -30.16
C HIS A 342 -29.46 -39.73 -29.83
N VAL A 343 -28.31 -40.38 -29.97
CA VAL A 343 -26.98 -39.74 -29.79
C VAL A 343 -26.73 -38.69 -30.87
N THR A 344 -26.99 -39.01 -32.14
CA THR A 344 -26.86 -38.04 -33.24
C THR A 344 -27.86 -36.88 -33.09
N HIS A 345 -29.09 -37.13 -32.65
CA HIS A 345 -30.03 -36.05 -32.36
C HIS A 345 -29.51 -35.12 -31.25
N LYS A 346 -29.00 -35.66 -30.15
CA LYS A 346 -28.35 -34.88 -29.07
C LYS A 346 -27.16 -34.05 -29.57
N LEU A 347 -26.32 -34.62 -30.45
CA LEU A 347 -25.22 -33.88 -31.07
C LEU A 347 -25.74 -32.67 -31.85
N THR A 348 -26.72 -32.87 -32.75
CA THR A 348 -27.32 -31.77 -33.54
C THR A 348 -28.05 -30.72 -32.70
N GLN A 349 -28.46 -31.06 -31.48
CA GLN A 349 -29.04 -30.10 -30.55
C GLN A 349 -27.95 -29.25 -29.88
N MET A 350 -26.86 -29.88 -29.38
CA MET A 350 -25.70 -29.16 -28.85
C MET A 350 -25.05 -28.23 -29.89
N GLU A 351 -25.02 -28.63 -31.16
CA GLU A 351 -24.56 -27.77 -32.27
C GLU A 351 -25.45 -26.53 -32.45
N LYS A 352 -26.77 -26.68 -32.43
CA LYS A 352 -27.71 -25.54 -32.49
C LYS A 352 -27.55 -24.63 -31.29
N ASP A 353 -27.44 -25.17 -30.08
CA ASP A 353 -27.32 -24.38 -28.86
C ASP A 353 -25.99 -23.61 -28.84
N HIS A 354 -24.91 -24.19 -29.38
CA HIS A 354 -23.65 -23.48 -29.61
C HIS A 354 -23.78 -22.37 -30.68
N ILE A 355 -24.52 -22.61 -31.76
CA ILE A 355 -24.80 -21.58 -32.79
C ILE A 355 -25.62 -20.43 -32.21
N ASN A 356 -26.65 -20.71 -31.40
CA ASN A 356 -27.49 -19.72 -30.72
C ASN A 356 -26.67 -18.87 -29.75
N MET A 357 -25.88 -19.52 -28.88
CA MET A 357 -24.92 -18.86 -27.97
C MET A 357 -23.96 -17.94 -28.74
N LYS A 358 -23.48 -18.37 -29.91
CA LYS A 358 -22.60 -17.58 -30.79
C LYS A 358 -23.32 -16.39 -31.41
N THR A 359 -24.58 -16.51 -31.85
CA THR A 359 -25.35 -15.38 -32.38
C THR A 359 -25.68 -14.35 -31.29
N ASP A 360 -25.97 -14.79 -30.06
CA ASP A 360 -26.24 -13.89 -28.93
C ASP A 360 -24.99 -13.07 -28.56
N LEU A 361 -23.81 -13.71 -28.53
CA LEU A 361 -22.54 -13.03 -28.29
C LEU A 361 -22.17 -12.04 -29.40
N ILE A 362 -22.52 -12.33 -30.66
CA ILE A 362 -22.37 -11.38 -31.78
C ILE A 362 -23.32 -10.18 -31.60
N GLY A 363 -24.59 -10.44 -31.23
CA GLY A 363 -25.56 -9.37 -30.95
C GLY A 363 -25.15 -8.45 -29.79
N GLN A 364 -24.56 -9.00 -28.72
CA GLN A 364 -23.97 -8.23 -27.63
C GLN A 364 -22.78 -7.39 -28.09
N LEU A 365 -21.87 -7.97 -28.87
CA LEU A 365 -20.72 -7.26 -29.44
C LEU A 365 -21.14 -6.10 -30.36
N ASP A 366 -22.20 -6.27 -31.15
CA ASP A 366 -22.72 -5.22 -32.03
C ASP A 366 -23.50 -4.14 -31.26
N GLN A 367 -24.15 -4.46 -30.13
CA GLN A 367 -24.66 -3.44 -29.20
C GLN A 367 -23.53 -2.61 -28.57
N GLU A 368 -22.41 -3.22 -28.17
CA GLU A 368 -21.27 -2.47 -27.64
C GLU A 368 -20.61 -1.57 -28.71
N LYS A 369 -20.52 -2.01 -29.97
CA LYS A 369 -20.10 -1.13 -31.08
C LYS A 369 -21.03 0.06 -31.27
N ALA A 370 -22.35 -0.12 -31.15
CA ALA A 370 -23.31 0.97 -31.21
C ALA A 370 -23.13 1.97 -30.05
N ARG A 371 -22.98 1.48 -28.81
CA ARG A 371 -22.69 2.30 -27.62
C ARG A 371 -21.39 3.10 -27.78
N ALA A 372 -20.35 2.48 -28.35
CA ALA A 372 -19.09 3.15 -28.65
C ALA A 372 -19.24 4.25 -29.72
N ALA A 373 -20.03 4.01 -30.77
CA ALA A 373 -20.33 5.01 -31.80
C ALA A 373 -21.11 6.21 -31.25
N ASP A 374 -22.10 5.98 -30.38
CA ASP A 374 -22.84 7.05 -29.68
C ASP A 374 -21.93 7.87 -28.75
N LEU A 375 -20.93 7.25 -28.11
CA LEU A 375 -19.92 7.97 -27.32
C LEU A 375 -19.00 8.82 -28.20
N ILE A 376 -18.58 8.32 -29.36
CA ILE A 376 -17.75 9.07 -30.33
C ILE A 376 -18.52 10.31 -30.82
N GLY A 377 -19.79 10.16 -31.20
CA GLY A 377 -20.63 11.30 -31.62
C GLY A 377 -20.86 12.33 -30.50
N GLN A 378 -20.87 11.91 -29.24
CA GLN A 378 -20.90 12.83 -28.09
C GLN A 378 -19.57 13.59 -27.92
N LEU A 379 -18.43 12.92 -28.09
CA LEU A 379 -17.10 13.55 -28.02
C LEU A 379 -16.88 14.56 -29.15
N GLU A 380 -17.29 14.23 -30.39
CA GLU A 380 -17.26 15.17 -31.52
C GLU A 380 -18.11 16.43 -31.23
N LYS A 381 -19.31 16.24 -30.68
CA LYS A 381 -20.22 17.33 -30.30
C LYS A 381 -19.68 18.21 -29.16
N LEU A 382 -18.86 17.65 -28.26
CA LEU A 382 -18.13 18.42 -27.24
C LEU A 382 -16.94 19.17 -27.84
N SER A 383 -16.22 18.57 -28.80
CA SER A 383 -15.11 19.21 -29.52
C SER A 383 -15.55 20.46 -30.29
N VAL A 384 -16.69 20.40 -31.00
CA VAL A 384 -17.27 21.56 -31.69
C VAL A 384 -17.59 22.69 -30.70
N ARG A 385 -18.24 22.37 -29.56
CA ARG A 385 -18.56 23.35 -28.51
C ARG A 385 -17.33 23.99 -27.88
N LEU A 386 -16.23 23.25 -27.74
CA LEU A 386 -14.96 23.80 -27.26
C LEU A 386 -14.42 24.84 -28.25
N GLN A 387 -14.41 24.51 -29.54
CA GLN A 387 -13.97 25.40 -30.62
C GLN A 387 -14.85 26.66 -30.78
N GLU A 388 -16.15 26.55 -30.47
CA GLU A 388 -17.07 27.69 -30.38
C GLU A 388 -16.71 28.61 -29.19
N GLN A 389 -16.43 28.06 -28.01
CA GLN A 389 -15.99 28.86 -26.86
C GLN A 389 -14.61 29.50 -27.05
N GLU A 390 -13.66 28.81 -27.72
CA GLU A 390 -12.37 29.41 -28.08
C GLU A 390 -12.56 30.65 -28.96
N ARG A 391 -13.45 30.59 -29.96
CA ARG A 391 -13.84 31.76 -30.77
C ARG A 391 -14.40 32.88 -29.91
N GLU A 392 -15.43 32.62 -29.10
CA GLU A 392 -16.02 33.64 -28.22
C GLU A 392 -14.97 34.29 -27.31
N CYS A 393 -14.03 33.52 -26.77
CA CYS A 393 -12.94 34.04 -25.94
C CYS A 393 -12.01 34.98 -26.72
N THR A 394 -11.68 34.67 -27.99
CA THR A 394 -10.89 35.59 -28.83
C THR A 394 -11.64 36.89 -29.15
N GLU A 395 -12.95 36.83 -29.40
CA GLU A 395 -13.77 38.01 -29.67
C GLU A 395 -13.91 38.92 -28.43
N ARG A 396 -14.16 38.33 -27.26
CA ARG A 396 -14.17 39.05 -25.97
C ARG A 396 -12.82 39.72 -25.69
N LEU A 397 -11.70 39.06 -26.00
CA LEU A 397 -10.36 39.63 -25.82
C LEU A 397 -10.13 40.85 -26.73
N GLN A 398 -10.63 40.82 -27.97
CA GLN A 398 -10.58 41.97 -28.88
C GLN A 398 -11.44 43.14 -28.35
N GLN A 399 -12.64 42.87 -27.84
CA GLN A 399 -13.52 43.88 -27.24
C GLN A 399 -12.87 44.56 -26.02
N ILE A 400 -12.24 43.79 -25.12
CA ILE A 400 -11.53 44.32 -23.94
C ILE A 400 -10.38 45.26 -24.37
N ASN A 401 -9.59 44.86 -25.37
CA ASN A 401 -8.52 45.71 -25.94
C ASN A 401 -9.07 47.02 -26.53
N GLN A 402 -10.26 46.99 -27.12
CA GLN A 402 -10.91 48.18 -27.69
C GLN A 402 -11.44 49.13 -26.60
N VAL A 403 -12.01 48.58 -25.51
CA VAL A 403 -12.42 49.36 -24.32
C VAL A 403 -11.22 49.97 -23.60
N GLN A 404 -10.10 49.25 -23.46
CA GLN A 404 -8.88 49.82 -22.85
C GLN A 404 -8.35 51.03 -23.64
N ARG A 405 -8.39 50.96 -24.99
CA ARG A 405 -7.99 52.09 -25.85
C ARG A 405 -8.93 53.30 -25.69
N SER A 406 -10.23 53.10 -25.54
CA SER A 406 -11.16 54.21 -25.29
C SER A 406 -10.97 54.81 -23.90
N LEU A 407 -10.66 53.99 -22.88
CA LEU A 407 -10.38 54.46 -21.52
C LEU A 407 -9.16 55.42 -21.48
N VAL A 408 -8.07 55.08 -22.17
CA VAL A 408 -6.89 55.96 -22.29
C VAL A 408 -7.24 57.31 -22.94
N CYS A 409 -8.11 57.31 -23.95
CA CYS A 409 -8.55 58.54 -24.60
C CYS A 409 -9.42 59.42 -23.68
N VAL A 410 -10.29 58.82 -22.86
CA VAL A 410 -11.07 59.53 -21.83
C VAL A 410 -10.16 60.06 -20.70
N GLN A 411 -9.11 59.32 -20.35
CA GLN A 411 -8.16 59.75 -19.32
C GLN A 411 -7.34 60.97 -19.79
N GLN A 412 -6.89 60.97 -21.05
CA GLN A 412 -6.23 62.11 -21.68
C GLN A 412 -7.11 63.36 -21.77
N SER A 413 -8.42 63.22 -22.00
CA SER A 413 -9.33 64.38 -22.00
C SER A 413 -9.65 64.89 -20.58
N TYR A 414 -9.62 64.02 -19.56
CA TYR A 414 -9.73 64.43 -18.16
C TYR A 414 -8.51 65.25 -17.70
N ASP A 415 -7.30 64.83 -18.08
CA ASP A 415 -6.07 65.56 -17.81
C ASP A 415 -6.05 66.93 -18.52
N GLY A 416 -6.55 67.01 -19.76
CA GLY A 416 -6.72 68.28 -20.48
C GLY A 416 -7.63 69.27 -19.75
N VAL A 417 -8.82 68.82 -19.31
CA VAL A 417 -9.76 69.67 -18.55
C VAL A 417 -9.19 70.12 -17.21
N LEU A 418 -8.30 69.34 -16.59
CA LEU A 418 -7.57 69.78 -15.38
C LEU A 418 -6.56 70.89 -15.69
N CYS A 419 -5.86 70.84 -16.84
CA CYS A 419 -5.02 71.94 -17.31
C CYS A 419 -5.85 73.22 -17.56
N ASP A 420 -6.95 73.12 -18.31
CA ASP A 420 -7.84 74.25 -18.61
C ASP A 420 -8.33 74.96 -17.33
N ILE A 421 -8.68 74.19 -16.29
CA ILE A 421 -9.11 74.70 -14.98
C ILE A 421 -7.95 75.38 -14.23
N VAL A 422 -6.74 74.83 -14.30
CA VAL A 422 -5.55 75.44 -13.68
C VAL A 422 -5.15 76.73 -14.38
N GLU A 423 -5.25 76.79 -15.71
CA GLU A 423 -4.97 78.00 -16.50
C GLU A 423 -6.00 79.10 -16.20
N LEU A 424 -7.31 78.79 -16.22
CA LEU A 424 -8.36 79.73 -15.80
C LEU A 424 -8.18 80.27 -14.37
N LEU A 425 -7.69 79.43 -13.44
CA LEU A 425 -7.38 79.87 -12.08
C LEU A 425 -6.13 80.76 -12.03
N GLN A 426 -5.12 80.50 -12.86
CA GLN A 426 -3.93 81.36 -12.97
C GLN A 426 -4.24 82.71 -13.62
N GLU A 427 -5.08 82.77 -14.66
CA GLU A 427 -5.54 84.03 -15.25
C GLU A 427 -6.26 84.90 -14.21
N TYR A 428 -7.20 84.31 -13.47
CA TYR A 428 -7.93 85.00 -12.40
C TYR A 428 -7.01 85.48 -11.26
N GLN A 429 -5.91 84.77 -11.00
CA GLN A 429 -4.93 85.11 -9.99
C GLN A 429 -3.94 86.18 -10.44
N GLN A 430 -3.61 86.24 -11.74
CA GLN A 430 -2.76 87.29 -12.32
C GLN A 430 -3.49 88.63 -12.47
N GLN A 431 -4.80 88.61 -12.75
CA GLN A 431 -5.64 89.83 -12.82
C GLN A 431 -5.77 90.56 -11.46
N GLY A 432 -5.38 89.95 -10.34
CA GLY A 432 -5.49 90.54 -9.00
C GLY A 432 -4.39 91.54 -8.61
N ALA A 433 -3.39 91.81 -9.46
CA ALA A 433 -2.12 92.42 -9.02
C ALA A 433 -1.53 93.55 -9.90
N ALA A 434 -2.33 94.24 -10.72
CA ALA A 434 -1.88 95.42 -11.46
C ALA A 434 -2.96 96.50 -11.69
N HIS A 435 -2.50 97.73 -11.94
CA HIS A 435 -3.26 98.89 -12.45
C HIS A 435 -4.29 99.57 -11.53
N THR A 436 -3.80 100.53 -10.76
CA THR A 436 -4.54 101.76 -10.41
C THR A 436 -4.75 102.66 -11.65
N HIS A 437 -5.88 103.39 -11.66
CA HIS A 437 -6.30 104.51 -12.54
C HIS A 437 -7.27 104.21 -13.71
N HIS A 438 -8.49 104.76 -13.57
CA HIS A 438 -9.48 105.24 -14.56
C HIS A 438 -9.70 104.39 -15.84
N THR A 439 -10.87 103.77 -16.06
CA THR A 439 -12.15 104.43 -16.41
C THR A 439 -13.41 103.64 -15.98
N GLU A 440 -14.58 103.92 -16.58
CA GLU A 440 -15.93 103.50 -16.15
C GLU A 440 -16.41 102.15 -16.73
N GLY A 441 -17.40 101.52 -16.08
CA GLY A 441 -18.27 100.46 -16.62
C GLY A 441 -17.57 99.16 -17.05
N ASP A 442 -17.56 98.08 -16.26
CA ASP A 442 -18.77 97.34 -15.87
C ASP A 442 -18.51 96.31 -14.75
N LYS A 443 -19.56 95.66 -14.22
CA LYS A 443 -19.41 94.58 -13.22
C LYS A 443 -19.19 93.19 -13.86
N PRO A 444 -18.07 92.47 -13.60
CA PRO A 444 -18.02 91.03 -13.84
C PRO A 444 -18.95 90.32 -12.83
N ASN A 445 -20.07 89.80 -13.31
CA ASN A 445 -21.11 89.22 -12.46
C ASN A 445 -20.69 87.85 -11.89
N ALA A 446 -20.13 87.84 -10.67
CA ALA A 446 -19.80 86.62 -9.93
C ALA A 446 -20.98 85.62 -9.78
N SER A 447 -22.22 86.11 -9.83
CA SER A 447 -23.42 85.26 -9.85
C SER A 447 -23.50 84.36 -11.09
N ALA A 448 -23.05 84.84 -12.26
CA ALA A 448 -23.06 84.05 -13.50
C ALA A 448 -22.03 82.93 -13.44
N LEU A 449 -20.81 83.22 -12.95
CA LEU A 449 -19.77 82.21 -12.68
C LEU A 449 -20.25 81.16 -11.67
N LEU A 450 -20.89 81.57 -10.58
CA LEU A 450 -21.42 80.64 -9.57
C LEU A 450 -22.61 79.81 -10.06
N ASP A 451 -23.44 80.33 -10.98
CA ASP A 451 -24.53 79.59 -11.62
C ASP A 451 -24.02 78.62 -12.70
N ILE A 452 -22.98 78.99 -13.45
CA ILE A 452 -22.26 78.08 -14.35
C ILE A 452 -21.66 76.94 -13.52
N LEU A 453 -20.85 77.25 -12.50
CA LEU A 453 -20.25 76.24 -11.61
C LEU A 453 -21.29 75.34 -10.95
N ARG A 454 -22.45 75.87 -10.51
CA ARG A 454 -23.54 75.03 -9.97
C ARG A 454 -24.17 74.10 -11.02
N ARG A 455 -24.29 74.53 -12.28
CA ARG A 455 -24.75 73.65 -13.37
C ARG A 455 -23.72 72.59 -13.72
N THR A 456 -22.43 72.93 -13.84
CA THR A 456 -21.37 71.95 -14.12
C THR A 456 -21.25 70.93 -12.99
N LEU A 457 -21.24 71.37 -11.73
CA LEU A 457 -21.22 70.48 -10.56
C LEU A 457 -22.49 69.62 -10.46
N HIS A 458 -23.66 70.12 -10.87
CA HIS A 458 -24.86 69.30 -10.93
C HIS A 458 -24.76 68.22 -12.02
N ASN A 459 -24.31 68.58 -13.22
CA ASN A 459 -24.10 67.63 -14.31
C ASN A 459 -23.09 66.53 -13.93
N TYR A 460 -21.94 66.91 -13.34
CA TYR A 460 -20.96 65.93 -12.83
C TYR A 460 -21.54 65.04 -11.73
N LYS A 461 -22.40 65.56 -10.84
CA LYS A 461 -23.09 64.74 -9.84
C LYS A 461 -24.02 63.73 -10.50
N THR A 462 -24.79 64.12 -11.51
CA THR A 462 -25.70 63.22 -12.23
C THR A 462 -24.92 62.15 -13.00
N GLN A 463 -23.88 62.53 -13.75
CA GLN A 463 -22.98 61.60 -14.43
C GLN A 463 -22.29 60.62 -13.48
N LEU A 464 -21.90 61.07 -12.28
CA LEU A 464 -21.34 60.18 -11.25
C LEU A 464 -22.37 59.17 -10.74
N GLN A 465 -23.63 59.57 -10.57
CA GLN A 465 -24.71 58.66 -10.16
C GLN A 465 -25.04 57.64 -11.26
N GLU A 466 -25.07 58.06 -12.53
CA GLU A 466 -25.24 57.18 -13.69
C GLU A 466 -24.07 56.18 -13.82
N SER A 467 -22.82 56.67 -13.67
CA SER A 467 -21.61 55.86 -13.66
C SER A 467 -21.61 54.81 -12.54
N VAL A 468 -22.07 55.16 -11.33
CA VAL A 468 -22.23 54.18 -10.22
C VAL A 468 -23.27 53.11 -10.55
N VAL A 469 -24.39 53.45 -11.19
CA VAL A 469 -25.39 52.44 -11.62
C VAL A 469 -24.85 51.52 -12.72
N VAL A 470 -24.05 52.04 -13.65
CA VAL A 470 -23.36 51.22 -14.68
C VAL A 470 -22.31 50.31 -14.04
N MET A 471 -21.52 50.82 -13.07
CA MET A 471 -20.54 50.05 -12.31
C MET A 471 -21.20 48.91 -11.52
N GLN A 472 -22.36 49.16 -10.89
CA GLN A 472 -23.13 48.13 -10.17
C GLN A 472 -23.63 47.01 -11.10
N LYS A 473 -24.07 47.35 -12.32
CA LYS A 473 -24.43 46.34 -13.33
C LYS A 473 -23.22 45.53 -13.79
N LEU A 474 -22.10 46.20 -14.10
CA LEU A 474 -20.86 45.55 -14.53
C LEU A 474 -20.30 44.61 -13.45
N THR A 475 -20.36 44.98 -12.16
CA THR A 475 -19.91 44.10 -11.07
C THR A 475 -20.85 42.91 -10.86
N HIS A 476 -22.16 43.04 -11.08
CA HIS A 476 -23.07 41.89 -11.05
C HIS A 476 -22.86 40.96 -12.25
N GLU A 477 -22.68 41.50 -13.46
CA GLU A 477 -22.32 40.70 -14.65
C GLU A 477 -20.97 39.99 -14.49
N MET A 478 -19.98 40.65 -13.84
CA MET A 478 -18.69 40.06 -13.55
C MET A 478 -18.84 38.84 -12.62
N LEU A 479 -19.58 38.97 -11.51
CA LEU A 479 -19.86 37.85 -10.60
C LEU A 479 -20.51 36.66 -11.31
N VAL A 480 -21.53 36.88 -12.14
CA VAL A 480 -22.19 35.80 -12.89
C VAL A 480 -21.27 35.17 -13.95
N LYS A 481 -20.31 35.94 -14.50
CA LYS A 481 -19.27 35.43 -15.40
C LYS A 481 -18.20 34.65 -14.64
N ASP A 482 -17.80 35.09 -13.45
CA ASP A 482 -16.85 34.39 -12.57
C ASP A 482 -17.42 33.05 -12.09
N GLU A 483 -18.68 33.01 -11.65
CA GLU A 483 -19.40 31.77 -11.34
C GLU A 483 -19.32 30.78 -12.52
N LYS A 484 -19.63 31.25 -13.73
CA LYS A 484 -19.58 30.42 -14.94
C LYS A 484 -18.16 30.02 -15.37
N ILE A 485 -17.15 30.83 -15.06
CA ILE A 485 -15.74 30.46 -15.24
C ILE A 485 -15.36 29.35 -14.26
N THR A 486 -15.79 29.39 -13.00
CA THR A 486 -15.52 28.29 -12.05
C THR A 486 -16.22 26.98 -12.43
N GLU A 487 -17.44 27.06 -12.97
CA GLU A 487 -18.15 25.89 -13.51
C GLU A 487 -17.42 25.29 -14.72
N LEU A 488 -16.95 26.12 -15.67
CA LEU A 488 -16.16 25.66 -16.80
C LEU A 488 -14.80 25.09 -16.38
N GLN A 489 -14.11 25.69 -15.40
CA GLN A 489 -12.86 25.15 -14.84
C GLN A 489 -13.06 23.78 -14.20
N LYS A 490 -14.16 23.57 -13.45
CA LYS A 490 -14.52 22.27 -12.88
C LYS A 490 -14.77 21.23 -13.98
N ASN A 491 -15.52 21.60 -15.02
CA ASN A 491 -15.81 20.71 -16.15
C ASN A 491 -14.53 20.35 -16.95
N ILE A 492 -13.59 21.28 -17.10
CA ILE A 492 -12.27 21.02 -17.70
C ILE A 492 -11.47 20.03 -16.84
N GLN A 493 -11.41 20.22 -15.52
CA GLN A 493 -10.71 19.31 -14.61
C GLN A 493 -11.32 17.89 -14.63
N GLU A 494 -12.65 17.76 -14.72
CA GLU A 494 -13.32 16.47 -14.87
C GLU A 494 -13.00 15.79 -16.21
N CYS A 495 -13.00 16.55 -17.32
CA CYS A 495 -12.56 16.05 -18.63
C CYS A 495 -11.07 15.66 -18.65
N GLU A 496 -10.18 16.43 -18.00
CA GLU A 496 -8.76 16.09 -17.87
C GLU A 496 -8.56 14.80 -17.07
N ALA A 497 -9.28 14.62 -15.96
CA ALA A 497 -9.26 13.40 -15.16
C ALA A 497 -9.75 12.19 -15.98
N GLN A 498 -10.83 12.33 -16.74
CA GLN A 498 -11.33 11.28 -17.64
C GLN A 498 -10.31 10.94 -18.74
N CYS A 499 -9.71 11.95 -19.39
CA CYS A 499 -8.65 11.76 -20.38
C CYS A 499 -7.42 11.05 -19.79
N VAL A 500 -7.03 11.33 -18.54
CA VAL A 500 -5.96 10.61 -17.85
C VAL A 500 -6.33 9.14 -17.61
N CYS A 501 -7.57 8.83 -17.22
CA CYS A 501 -8.05 7.46 -17.06
C CYS A 501 -8.09 6.69 -18.40
N VAL A 502 -8.62 7.29 -19.47
CA VAL A 502 -8.61 6.69 -20.81
C VAL A 502 -7.17 6.48 -21.32
N ASN A 503 -6.24 7.41 -21.05
CA ASN A 503 -4.83 7.27 -21.44
C ASN A 503 -4.12 6.14 -20.65
N LYS A 504 -4.44 5.94 -19.37
CA LYS A 504 -4.00 4.77 -18.58
C LYS A 504 -4.52 3.47 -19.20
N GLU A 505 -5.80 3.41 -19.58
CA GLU A 505 -6.40 2.22 -20.17
C GLU A 505 -5.84 1.91 -21.56
N VAL A 506 -5.66 2.91 -22.43
CA VAL A 506 -4.99 2.75 -23.74
C VAL A 506 -3.54 2.25 -23.58
N LYS A 507 -2.83 2.66 -22.52
CA LYS A 507 -1.50 2.09 -22.21
C LYS A 507 -1.59 0.64 -21.75
N ARG A 508 -2.53 0.30 -20.86
CA ARG A 508 -2.78 -1.08 -20.41
C ARG A 508 -3.08 -2.00 -21.60
N LEU A 509 -4.00 -1.60 -22.47
CA LEU A 509 -4.37 -2.34 -23.68
C LEU A 509 -3.19 -2.49 -24.66
N ARG A 510 -2.34 -1.46 -24.84
CA ARG A 510 -1.12 -1.57 -25.66
C ARG A 510 -0.12 -2.59 -25.11
N VAL A 511 0.04 -2.67 -23.78
CA VAL A 511 0.88 -3.70 -23.13
C VAL A 511 0.26 -5.08 -23.34
N CYS A 512 -1.04 -5.27 -23.05
CA CYS A 512 -1.72 -6.54 -23.27
C CYS A 512 -1.65 -7.03 -24.74
N VAL A 513 -1.72 -6.13 -25.72
CA VAL A 513 -1.55 -6.46 -27.14
C VAL A 513 -0.11 -6.84 -27.48
N ALA A 514 0.89 -6.19 -26.86
CA ALA A 514 2.29 -6.55 -27.05
C ALA A 514 2.63 -7.91 -26.41
N ASP A 515 2.09 -8.20 -25.22
CA ASP A 515 2.25 -9.49 -24.54
C ASP A 515 1.56 -10.61 -25.33
N ALA A 516 0.33 -10.39 -25.81
CA ALA A 516 -0.38 -11.33 -26.66
C ALA A 516 0.35 -11.57 -28.00
N ALA A 517 0.95 -10.54 -28.59
CA ALA A 517 1.81 -10.69 -29.77
C ALA A 517 3.05 -11.54 -29.44
N ALA A 518 3.70 -11.33 -28.30
CA ALA A 518 4.84 -12.13 -27.85
C ALA A 518 4.46 -13.60 -27.56
N ASP A 519 3.24 -13.87 -27.07
CA ASP A 519 2.71 -15.23 -26.91
C ASP A 519 2.39 -15.92 -28.24
N VAL A 520 1.85 -15.20 -29.22
CA VAL A 520 1.70 -15.70 -30.60
C VAL A 520 3.08 -16.01 -31.21
N ASP A 521 4.07 -15.16 -30.96
CA ASP A 521 5.45 -15.35 -31.42
C ASP A 521 6.14 -16.54 -30.74
N ARG A 522 5.84 -16.81 -29.46
CA ARG A 522 6.26 -18.02 -28.72
C ARG A 522 5.60 -19.26 -29.32
N ALA A 523 4.27 -19.27 -29.39
CA ALA A 523 3.50 -20.39 -29.94
C ALA A 523 3.89 -20.72 -31.39
N GLN A 524 4.20 -19.73 -32.23
CA GLN A 524 4.65 -19.97 -33.60
C GLN A 524 6.07 -20.58 -33.65
N LYS A 525 6.97 -20.26 -32.71
CA LYS A 525 8.30 -20.88 -32.59
C LYS A 525 8.17 -22.34 -32.14
N ASP A 526 7.34 -22.61 -31.14
CA ASP A 526 7.11 -23.96 -30.64
C ASP A 526 6.40 -24.84 -31.68
N LEU A 527 5.42 -24.30 -32.42
CA LEU A 527 4.74 -25.04 -33.49
C LEU A 527 5.71 -25.35 -34.66
N ARG A 528 6.63 -24.44 -34.99
CA ARG A 528 7.73 -24.73 -35.95
C ARG A 528 8.67 -25.82 -35.43
N ARG A 529 9.01 -25.80 -34.12
CA ARG A 529 9.85 -26.82 -33.49
C ARG A 529 9.20 -28.20 -33.52
N LEU A 530 7.93 -28.30 -33.13
CA LEU A 530 7.14 -29.53 -33.19
C LEU A 530 6.99 -30.05 -34.63
N THR A 531 6.80 -29.15 -35.60
CA THR A 531 6.76 -29.51 -37.03
C THR A 531 8.09 -30.10 -37.50
N HIS A 532 9.22 -29.56 -37.03
CA HIS A 532 10.53 -30.11 -37.35
C HIS A 532 10.74 -31.47 -36.69
N GLN A 533 10.43 -31.61 -35.40
CA GLN A 533 10.55 -32.89 -34.68
C GLN A 533 9.69 -34.00 -35.30
N LEU A 534 8.45 -33.70 -35.69
CA LEU A 534 7.58 -34.64 -36.41
C LEU A 534 8.15 -35.04 -37.78
N GLN A 535 8.81 -34.11 -38.48
CA GLN A 535 9.49 -34.40 -39.74
C GLN A 535 10.75 -35.27 -39.51
N ASP A 536 11.52 -35.00 -38.47
CA ASP A 536 12.71 -35.78 -38.09
C ASP A 536 12.30 -37.21 -37.69
N GLU A 537 11.31 -37.37 -36.81
CA GLU A 537 10.71 -38.67 -36.44
C GLU A 537 10.18 -39.41 -37.67
N LYS A 538 9.55 -38.71 -38.62
CA LYS A 538 9.11 -39.31 -39.89
C LYS A 538 10.27 -39.81 -40.74
N THR A 539 11.42 -39.13 -40.76
CA THR A 539 12.63 -39.66 -41.43
C THR A 539 13.26 -40.83 -40.68
N GLN A 540 13.23 -40.84 -39.35
CA GLN A 540 13.68 -41.98 -38.55
C GLN A 540 12.75 -43.20 -38.74
N HIS A 541 11.45 -42.99 -38.88
CA HIS A 541 10.50 -44.08 -39.16
C HIS A 541 10.69 -44.66 -40.57
N THR A 542 10.92 -43.83 -41.60
CA THR A 542 11.23 -44.37 -42.95
C THR A 542 12.62 -45.05 -43.00
N HIS A 543 13.60 -44.56 -42.22
CA HIS A 543 14.89 -45.22 -42.10
C HIS A 543 14.80 -46.58 -41.39
N THR A 544 14.12 -46.66 -40.25
CA THR A 544 13.90 -47.93 -39.54
C THR A 544 13.05 -48.91 -40.36
N GLN A 545 12.03 -48.43 -41.09
CA GLN A 545 11.26 -49.29 -42.00
C GLN A 545 12.12 -49.83 -43.16
N THR A 546 13.00 -49.01 -43.76
CA THR A 546 13.89 -49.50 -44.83
C THR A 546 14.97 -50.45 -44.32
N GLN A 547 15.48 -50.26 -43.09
CA GLN A 547 16.32 -51.26 -42.42
C GLN A 547 15.55 -52.57 -42.19
N MET A 548 14.33 -52.52 -41.64
CA MET A 548 13.56 -53.71 -41.32
C MET A 548 13.15 -54.50 -42.58
N ASN A 549 12.77 -53.80 -43.66
CA ASN A 549 12.53 -54.41 -44.97
C ASN A 549 13.80 -55.08 -45.53
N THR A 550 14.98 -54.49 -45.30
CA THR A 550 16.27 -55.06 -45.74
C THR A 550 16.60 -56.33 -44.96
N LEU A 551 16.41 -56.33 -43.63
CA LEU A 551 16.56 -57.51 -42.78
C LEU A 551 15.57 -58.62 -43.14
N GLN A 552 14.32 -58.28 -43.47
CA GLN A 552 13.34 -59.25 -44.00
C GLN A 552 13.80 -59.85 -45.33
N GLN A 553 14.33 -59.04 -46.26
CA GLN A 553 14.88 -59.55 -47.52
C GLN A 553 16.11 -60.44 -47.32
N GLN A 554 16.99 -60.11 -46.36
CA GLN A 554 18.11 -60.99 -46.00
C GLN A 554 17.60 -62.30 -45.41
N HIS A 555 16.69 -62.26 -44.44
CA HIS A 555 16.09 -63.47 -43.85
C HIS A 555 15.36 -64.35 -44.89
N GLN A 556 14.70 -63.73 -45.89
CA GLN A 556 14.10 -64.45 -47.01
C GLN A 556 15.16 -65.10 -47.92
N ARG A 557 16.26 -64.40 -48.25
CA ARG A 557 17.40 -64.98 -49.00
C ARG A 557 18.05 -66.12 -48.23
N ASP A 558 18.42 -65.92 -46.97
CA ASP A 558 18.96 -66.95 -46.08
C ASP A 558 18.06 -68.19 -46.03
N SER A 559 16.74 -67.98 -45.96
CA SER A 559 15.75 -69.07 -45.95
C SER A 559 15.68 -69.78 -47.30
N GLN A 560 15.75 -69.04 -48.42
CA GLN A 560 15.74 -69.59 -49.78
C GLN A 560 17.08 -70.27 -50.14
N GLU A 561 18.20 -69.83 -49.57
CA GLU A 561 19.51 -70.47 -49.64
C GLU A 561 19.53 -71.76 -48.80
N LYS A 562 18.96 -71.76 -47.60
CA LYS A 562 18.76 -72.99 -46.80
C LYS A 562 17.82 -73.97 -47.49
N LEU A 563 16.74 -73.48 -48.13
CA LEU A 563 15.75 -74.31 -48.81
C LEU A 563 16.30 -74.86 -50.14
N SER A 564 17.11 -74.08 -50.88
CA SER A 564 17.82 -74.58 -52.06
C SER A 564 18.99 -75.51 -51.71
N PHE A 565 19.71 -75.28 -50.61
CA PHE A 565 20.67 -76.25 -50.05
C PHE A 565 19.97 -77.56 -49.68
N LEU A 566 18.84 -77.50 -48.95
CA LEU A 566 18.02 -78.67 -48.64
C LEU A 566 17.47 -79.34 -49.90
N HIS A 567 17.08 -78.59 -50.93
CA HIS A 567 16.61 -79.14 -52.20
C HIS A 567 17.74 -79.81 -52.99
N VAL A 568 18.97 -79.27 -52.96
CA VAL A 568 20.16 -79.90 -53.56
C VAL A 568 20.60 -81.13 -52.75
N LEU A 569 20.50 -81.09 -51.42
CA LEU A 569 20.74 -82.23 -50.55
C LEU A 569 19.71 -83.34 -50.81
N TYR A 570 18.43 -82.97 -50.92
CA TYR A 570 17.32 -83.86 -51.25
C TYR A 570 17.44 -84.42 -52.66
N GLN A 571 17.78 -83.62 -53.68
CA GLN A 571 18.07 -84.13 -55.02
C GLN A 571 19.27 -85.08 -55.04
N ARG A 572 20.33 -84.82 -54.24
CA ARG A 572 21.46 -85.76 -54.10
C ARG A 572 21.07 -87.05 -53.36
N LEU A 573 20.21 -86.97 -52.36
CA LEU A 573 19.62 -88.13 -51.69
C LEU A 573 18.73 -88.94 -52.65
N VAL A 574 17.79 -88.30 -53.34
CA VAL A 574 16.91 -88.96 -54.32
C VAL A 574 17.70 -89.56 -55.49
N ALA A 575 18.69 -88.83 -56.05
CA ALA A 575 19.57 -89.38 -57.08
C ALA A 575 20.45 -90.54 -56.57
N GLY A 576 20.86 -90.51 -55.30
CA GLY A 576 21.53 -91.65 -54.65
C GLY A 576 20.61 -92.83 -54.37
N CYS A 577 19.35 -92.59 -54.01
CA CYS A 577 18.33 -93.61 -53.76
C CYS A 577 17.77 -94.27 -55.03
N VAL A 578 18.02 -93.71 -56.21
CA VAL A 578 17.66 -94.30 -57.51
C VAL A 578 18.77 -95.21 -58.08
N LEU A 579 19.87 -95.43 -57.33
CA LEU A 579 20.96 -96.35 -57.71
C LEU A 579 21.09 -97.60 -56.83
N VAL A 580 19.97 -98.11 -56.28
CA VAL A 580 19.93 -99.44 -55.63
C VAL A 580 18.79 -100.32 -56.16
N THR A 581 18.75 -100.54 -57.48
CA THR A 581 18.34 -101.82 -58.13
C THR A 581 18.54 -101.70 -59.65
N PRO A 582 18.70 -102.81 -60.41
CA PRO A 582 18.75 -104.20 -59.97
C PRO A 582 20.12 -104.86 -60.21
N ALA A 583 20.78 -105.31 -59.15
CA ALA A 583 21.85 -106.31 -59.24
C ALA A 583 21.27 -107.75 -59.31
N HIS A 584 20.21 -107.95 -60.10
CA HIS A 584 19.66 -109.28 -60.34
C HIS A 584 20.47 -110.00 -61.42
N SER A 585 21.27 -110.98 -60.97
CA SER A 585 21.82 -112.09 -61.75
C SER A 585 22.58 -111.74 -63.05
N MET A 586 23.83 -111.33 -62.90
CA MET A 586 24.91 -111.86 -63.75
C MET A 586 25.84 -112.72 -62.88
N LEU A 587 25.31 -113.87 -62.41
CA LEU A 587 26.07 -114.93 -61.73
C LEU A 587 26.93 -115.68 -62.77
N GLY A 588 27.95 -114.99 -63.29
CA GLY A 588 28.85 -115.44 -64.34
C GLY A 588 30.32 -115.31 -63.94
N SER A 589 30.74 -116.12 -62.95
CA SER A 589 32.14 -116.34 -62.57
C SER A 589 33.02 -115.07 -62.40
N PHE A 590 32.77 -114.28 -61.36
CA PHE A 590 33.84 -113.42 -60.82
C PHE A 590 34.97 -114.28 -60.24
N SER A 591 36.21 -113.89 -60.48
CA SER A 591 37.35 -114.46 -59.76
C SER A 591 37.44 -113.91 -58.34
N TRP A 592 38.07 -114.68 -57.44
CA TRP A 592 38.25 -114.26 -56.05
C TRP A 592 39.04 -112.95 -55.91
N GLY A 593 39.94 -112.66 -56.86
CA GLY A 593 40.69 -111.40 -56.92
C GLY A 593 39.78 -110.19 -57.12
N GLU A 594 38.87 -110.23 -58.10
CA GLU A 594 37.95 -109.12 -58.42
C GLU A 594 36.97 -108.84 -57.26
N LEU A 595 36.46 -109.89 -56.63
CA LEU A 595 35.55 -109.76 -55.48
C LEU A 595 36.29 -109.19 -54.26
N SER A 596 37.53 -109.62 -54.01
CA SER A 596 38.37 -109.05 -52.95
C SER A 596 38.75 -107.59 -53.21
N ALA A 597 38.99 -107.20 -54.47
CA ALA A 597 39.30 -105.82 -54.85
C ALA A 597 38.10 -104.90 -54.64
N MET A 598 36.90 -105.32 -55.05
CA MET A 598 35.65 -104.57 -54.82
C MET A 598 35.38 -104.36 -53.33
N VAL A 599 35.57 -105.39 -52.50
CA VAL A 599 35.40 -105.26 -51.04
C VAL A 599 36.46 -104.33 -50.44
N GLN A 600 37.72 -104.39 -50.91
CA GLN A 600 38.77 -103.48 -50.46
C GLN A 600 38.46 -102.02 -50.84
N GLU A 601 38.03 -101.75 -52.07
CA GLU A 601 37.66 -100.39 -52.53
C GLU A 601 36.48 -99.81 -51.73
N HIS A 602 35.49 -100.64 -51.37
CA HIS A 602 34.40 -100.25 -50.47
C HIS A 602 34.87 -100.00 -49.02
N VAL A 603 35.80 -100.80 -48.50
CA VAL A 603 36.41 -100.57 -47.18
C VAL A 603 37.25 -99.30 -47.16
N ASP A 604 38.03 -99.02 -48.21
CA ASP A 604 38.88 -97.85 -48.32
C ASP A 604 38.06 -96.56 -48.48
N THR A 605 36.97 -96.58 -49.25
CA THR A 605 36.04 -95.45 -49.36
C THR A 605 35.30 -95.19 -48.05
N LEU A 606 34.77 -96.22 -47.37
CA LEU A 606 34.14 -96.08 -46.05
C LEU A 606 35.14 -95.56 -44.99
N THR A 607 36.40 -95.98 -45.05
CA THR A 607 37.47 -95.51 -44.15
C THR A 607 37.82 -94.04 -44.43
N SER A 608 37.85 -93.63 -45.71
CA SER A 608 38.03 -92.23 -46.12
C SER A 608 36.89 -91.35 -45.61
N ASP A 609 35.64 -91.76 -45.81
CA ASP A 609 34.46 -90.99 -45.37
C ASP A 609 34.35 -90.90 -43.84
N LEU A 610 34.68 -91.99 -43.12
CA LEU A 610 34.78 -91.97 -41.66
C LEU A 610 35.87 -90.99 -41.19
N THR A 611 37.03 -90.99 -41.84
CA THR A 611 38.13 -90.05 -41.53
C THR A 611 37.72 -88.60 -41.80
N ALA A 612 37.00 -88.34 -42.90
CA ALA A 612 36.46 -87.03 -43.22
C ALA A 612 35.33 -86.58 -42.27
N ALA A 613 34.55 -87.52 -41.72
CA ALA A 613 33.57 -87.23 -40.67
C ALA A 613 34.25 -86.85 -39.34
N ILE A 614 35.27 -87.60 -38.91
CA ILE A 614 36.07 -87.29 -37.71
C ILE A 614 36.68 -85.88 -37.81
N GLN A 615 37.27 -85.54 -38.96
CA GLN A 615 37.82 -84.19 -39.20
C GLN A 615 36.78 -83.06 -39.16
N LYS A 616 35.49 -83.34 -39.43
CA LYS A 616 34.40 -82.36 -39.26
C LYS A 616 34.01 -82.21 -37.79
N VAL A 617 33.98 -83.29 -37.03
CA VAL A 617 33.71 -83.26 -35.58
C VAL A 617 34.73 -82.39 -34.86
N SER A 618 36.04 -82.59 -35.08
CA SER A 618 37.08 -81.78 -34.42
C SER A 618 37.13 -80.30 -34.84
N ARG A 619 36.56 -79.96 -36.00
CA ARG A 619 36.32 -78.56 -36.39
C ARG A 619 35.12 -77.95 -35.67
N LEU A 620 34.08 -78.73 -35.39
CA LEU A 620 32.93 -78.28 -34.59
C LEU A 620 33.32 -78.15 -33.11
N GLU A 621 34.08 -79.10 -32.56
CA GLU A 621 34.59 -79.07 -31.18
C GLU A 621 35.39 -77.77 -30.93
N SER A 622 36.39 -77.47 -31.76
CA SER A 622 37.20 -76.25 -31.64
C SER A 622 36.41 -74.94 -31.85
N VAL A 623 35.30 -74.96 -32.63
CA VAL A 623 34.38 -73.82 -32.71
C VAL A 623 33.54 -73.67 -31.45
N CYS A 624 33.08 -74.78 -30.84
CA CYS A 624 32.33 -74.77 -29.59
C CYS A 624 33.22 -74.31 -28.40
N GLU A 625 34.47 -74.75 -28.34
CA GLU A 625 35.47 -74.24 -27.38
C GLU A 625 35.68 -72.73 -27.55
N GLY A 626 35.84 -72.26 -28.80
CA GLY A 626 35.98 -70.83 -29.10
C GLY A 626 34.77 -69.99 -28.70
N GLN A 627 33.55 -70.53 -28.83
CA GLN A 627 32.31 -69.90 -28.38
C GLN A 627 32.18 -69.92 -26.84
N SER A 628 32.52 -71.02 -26.18
CA SER A 628 32.55 -71.13 -24.72
C SER A 628 33.49 -70.08 -24.11
N ALA A 629 34.72 -70.01 -24.61
CA ALA A 629 35.70 -69.00 -24.19
C ALA A 629 35.27 -67.56 -24.55
N ALA A 630 34.32 -67.34 -25.48
CA ALA A 630 33.72 -66.03 -25.70
C ALA A 630 32.63 -65.71 -24.66
N LEU A 631 31.79 -66.69 -24.31
CA LEU A 631 30.75 -66.56 -23.28
C LEU A 631 31.33 -66.29 -21.89
N GLU A 632 32.40 -66.98 -21.48
CA GLU A 632 33.08 -66.71 -20.19
C GLU A 632 33.56 -65.25 -20.09
N ARG A 633 34.20 -64.73 -21.16
CA ARG A 633 34.66 -63.34 -21.23
C ARG A 633 33.51 -62.33 -21.14
N VAL A 634 32.34 -62.63 -21.70
CA VAL A 634 31.13 -61.80 -21.54
C VAL A 634 30.58 -61.89 -20.11
N SER A 635 30.59 -63.09 -19.50
CA SER A 635 30.20 -63.28 -18.09
C SER A 635 31.08 -62.44 -17.14
N ASP A 636 32.39 -62.42 -17.36
CA ASP A 636 33.32 -61.68 -16.50
C ASP A 636 33.24 -60.17 -16.72
N GLN A 637 32.97 -59.71 -17.94
CA GLN A 637 32.64 -58.31 -18.20
C GLN A 637 31.34 -57.89 -17.50
N LEU A 638 30.33 -58.75 -17.45
CA LEU A 638 29.09 -58.49 -16.70
C LEU A 638 29.35 -58.41 -15.19
N LYS A 639 30.09 -59.37 -14.61
CA LYS A 639 30.50 -59.35 -13.19
C LYS A 639 31.25 -58.07 -12.84
N GLN A 640 32.22 -57.65 -13.67
CA GLN A 640 32.96 -56.39 -13.46
C GLN A 640 32.06 -55.16 -13.54
N ARG A 641 31.05 -55.15 -14.41
CA ARG A 641 30.11 -54.04 -14.56
C ARG A 641 29.17 -53.93 -13.36
N GLU A 642 28.68 -55.06 -12.86
CA GLU A 642 27.87 -55.16 -11.65
C GLU A 642 28.66 -54.76 -10.39
N GLU A 643 29.92 -55.18 -10.30
CA GLU A 643 30.87 -54.80 -9.27
C GLU A 643 31.08 -53.27 -9.21
N MET A 644 31.23 -52.62 -10.38
CA MET A 644 31.31 -51.15 -10.45
C MET A 644 29.99 -50.47 -10.04
N TRP A 645 28.84 -51.00 -10.44
CA TRP A 645 27.53 -50.47 -10.00
C TRP A 645 27.29 -50.64 -8.50
N ARG A 646 27.72 -51.76 -7.89
CA ARG A 646 27.66 -51.95 -6.43
C ARG A 646 28.50 -50.91 -5.70
N ARG A 647 29.73 -50.64 -6.17
CA ARG A 647 30.60 -49.58 -5.61
C ARG A 647 29.99 -48.19 -5.77
N GLN A 648 29.58 -47.81 -6.98
CA GLN A 648 28.94 -46.51 -7.23
C GLN A 648 27.67 -46.29 -6.39
N ARG A 649 26.86 -47.34 -6.16
CA ARG A 649 25.68 -47.28 -5.29
C ARG A 649 26.05 -47.16 -3.82
N GLN A 650 27.14 -47.78 -3.39
CA GLN A 650 27.69 -47.63 -2.04
C GLN A 650 28.23 -46.21 -1.81
N ASP A 651 28.98 -45.66 -2.76
CA ASP A 651 29.51 -44.29 -2.72
C ASP A 651 28.37 -43.26 -2.64
N LEU A 652 27.32 -43.41 -3.46
CA LEU A 652 26.13 -42.56 -3.39
C LEU A 652 25.42 -42.66 -2.03
N ASN A 653 25.35 -43.85 -1.44
CA ASN A 653 24.74 -44.06 -0.13
C ASN A 653 25.58 -43.46 1.02
N THR A 654 26.91 -43.53 0.95
CA THR A 654 27.79 -42.84 1.91
C THR A 654 27.69 -41.32 1.78
N HIS A 655 27.54 -40.79 0.56
CA HIS A 655 27.28 -39.36 0.34
C HIS A 655 25.92 -38.94 0.91
N HIS A 656 24.85 -39.69 0.64
CA HIS A 656 23.52 -39.39 1.20
C HIS A 656 23.50 -39.43 2.73
N THR A 657 24.09 -40.46 3.35
CA THR A 657 24.15 -40.56 4.82
C THR A 657 25.01 -39.47 5.44
N HIS A 658 26.09 -39.03 4.79
CA HIS A 658 26.86 -37.86 5.23
C HIS A 658 26.04 -36.57 5.17
N THR A 659 25.35 -36.29 4.06
CA THR A 659 24.49 -35.11 3.89
C THR A 659 23.32 -35.10 4.88
N ILE A 660 22.70 -36.26 5.15
CA ILE A 660 21.67 -36.41 6.20
C ILE A 660 22.26 -36.09 7.58
N SER A 661 23.47 -36.55 7.88
CA SER A 661 24.15 -36.28 9.16
C SER A 661 24.47 -34.79 9.34
N GLN A 662 24.91 -34.11 8.26
CA GLN A 662 25.10 -32.65 8.27
C GLN A 662 23.79 -31.90 8.54
N LEU A 663 22.69 -32.27 7.87
CA LEU A 663 21.37 -31.67 8.07
C LEU A 663 20.83 -31.92 9.48
N GLN A 664 21.08 -33.09 10.07
CA GLN A 664 20.73 -33.37 11.46
C GLN A 664 21.51 -32.49 12.44
N HIS A 665 22.80 -32.24 12.19
CA HIS A 665 23.62 -31.34 13.01
C HIS A 665 23.13 -29.89 12.93
N THR A 666 22.86 -29.36 11.72
CA THR A 666 22.36 -27.98 11.58
C THR A 666 20.98 -27.80 12.19
N ILE A 667 20.09 -28.80 12.10
CA ILE A 667 18.79 -28.80 12.80
C ILE A 667 18.97 -28.80 14.33
N GLN A 668 19.94 -29.54 14.87
CA GLN A 668 20.22 -29.52 16.32
C GLN A 668 20.79 -28.18 16.80
N ASP A 669 21.67 -27.54 16.03
CA ASP A 669 22.21 -26.23 16.38
C ASP A 669 21.16 -25.11 16.27
N LEU A 670 20.29 -25.17 15.26
CA LEU A 670 19.16 -24.25 15.13
C LEU A 670 18.17 -24.42 16.29
N ARG A 671 17.93 -25.64 16.78
CA ARG A 671 17.12 -25.87 18.00
C ARG A 671 17.76 -25.26 19.24
N ARG A 672 19.07 -25.45 19.46
CA ARG A 672 19.78 -24.80 20.57
C ARG A 672 19.75 -23.26 20.48
N GLN A 673 19.85 -22.71 19.27
CA GLN A 673 19.74 -21.26 19.06
C GLN A 673 18.32 -20.76 19.34
N LEU A 674 17.29 -21.54 19.00
CA LEU A 674 15.89 -21.25 19.33
C LEU A 674 15.64 -21.30 20.86
N GLU A 675 16.07 -22.36 21.55
CA GLU A 675 15.97 -22.49 23.02
C GLU A 675 16.64 -21.29 23.74
N VAL A 676 17.80 -20.85 23.24
CA VAL A 676 18.53 -19.67 23.75
C VAL A 676 17.86 -18.34 23.38
N ALA A 677 17.07 -18.28 22.31
CA ALA A 677 16.28 -17.12 21.95
C ALA A 677 14.98 -17.03 22.78
N GLU A 678 14.25 -18.14 22.92
CA GLU A 678 13.07 -18.28 23.78
C GLU A 678 13.40 -17.93 25.24
N GLY A 679 14.53 -18.43 25.76
CA GLY A 679 15.03 -18.08 27.09
C GLY A 679 15.31 -16.57 27.26
N ARG A 680 15.66 -15.85 26.20
CA ARG A 680 15.82 -14.37 26.22
C ARG A 680 14.48 -13.67 26.14
N VAL A 681 13.56 -14.14 25.28
CA VAL A 681 12.19 -13.61 25.18
C VAL A 681 11.47 -13.70 26.53
N LEU A 682 11.51 -14.87 27.19
CA LEU A 682 10.94 -15.08 28.53
C LEU A 682 11.57 -14.20 29.64
N CYS A 683 12.80 -13.71 29.45
CA CYS A 683 13.41 -12.73 30.35
C CYS A 683 12.96 -11.30 30.02
N LEU A 684 12.85 -10.96 28.73
CA LEU A 684 12.36 -9.66 28.26
C LEU A 684 10.89 -9.45 28.64
N GLU A 685 10.03 -10.44 28.45
CA GLU A 685 8.61 -10.41 28.85
C GLU A 685 8.42 -10.14 30.35
N ARG A 686 9.25 -10.75 31.21
CA ARG A 686 9.26 -10.44 32.66
C ARG A 686 9.63 -8.99 32.91
N SER A 687 10.74 -8.53 32.34
CA SER A 687 11.18 -7.14 32.50
C SER A 687 10.17 -6.13 31.96
N GLN A 688 9.45 -6.46 30.88
CA GLN A 688 8.34 -5.67 30.37
C GLN A 688 7.18 -5.64 31.37
N SER A 689 6.80 -6.79 31.95
CA SER A 689 5.70 -6.84 32.94
C SER A 689 6.00 -6.02 34.21
N GLU A 690 7.25 -6.07 34.69
CA GLU A 690 7.75 -5.25 35.81
C GLU A 690 7.74 -3.75 35.45
N GLN A 691 8.21 -3.40 34.25
CA GLN A 691 8.28 -2.03 33.77
C GLN A 691 6.88 -1.44 33.47
N GLU A 692 5.94 -2.24 32.96
CA GLU A 692 4.54 -1.85 32.81
C GLU A 692 3.86 -1.58 34.16
N GLN A 693 4.14 -2.41 35.18
CA GLN A 693 3.59 -2.21 36.51
C GLN A 693 4.09 -0.91 37.15
N GLU A 694 5.38 -0.59 36.98
CA GLU A 694 5.95 0.68 37.45
C GLU A 694 5.46 1.89 36.63
N VAL A 695 5.26 1.75 35.31
CA VAL A 695 4.64 2.79 34.48
C VAL A 695 3.21 3.10 34.91
N ARG A 696 2.39 2.09 35.25
CA ARG A 696 1.03 2.29 35.78
C ARG A 696 1.06 3.06 37.11
N ARG A 697 1.94 2.67 38.03
CA ARG A 697 2.16 3.36 39.32
C ARG A 697 2.57 4.83 39.14
N LEU A 698 3.42 5.12 38.16
CA LEU A 698 3.84 6.48 37.82
C LEU A 698 2.70 7.27 37.15
N GLN A 699 1.93 6.68 36.24
CA GLN A 699 0.77 7.31 35.59
C GLN A 699 -0.28 7.76 36.61
N GLU A 700 -0.63 6.93 37.59
CA GLU A 700 -1.55 7.29 38.69
C GLU A 700 -1.04 8.51 39.48
N SER A 701 0.25 8.53 39.84
CA SER A 701 0.86 9.65 40.56
C SER A 701 0.89 10.95 39.74
N CYS A 702 1.17 10.86 38.44
CA CYS A 702 1.20 12.00 37.53
C CYS A 702 -0.21 12.55 37.24
N LEU A 703 -1.22 11.69 37.14
CA LEU A 703 -2.62 12.10 37.02
C LEU A 703 -3.11 12.80 38.29
N LEU A 704 -2.80 12.28 39.48
CA LEU A 704 -3.11 12.94 40.75
C LEU A 704 -2.46 14.34 40.84
N ALA A 705 -1.18 14.46 40.45
CA ALA A 705 -0.49 15.75 40.39
C ALA A 705 -1.14 16.72 39.38
N ALA A 706 -1.50 16.25 38.18
CA ALA A 706 -2.15 17.06 37.16
C ALA A 706 -3.55 17.54 37.59
N CYS A 707 -4.37 16.65 38.16
CA CYS A 707 -5.67 17.00 38.73
C CYS A 707 -5.54 18.01 39.89
N GLY A 708 -4.51 17.86 40.73
CA GLY A 708 -4.18 18.81 41.79
C GLY A 708 -3.85 20.20 41.27
N VAL A 709 -2.95 20.30 40.28
CA VAL A 709 -2.59 21.58 39.64
C VAL A 709 -3.79 22.23 38.95
N LEU A 710 -4.61 21.45 38.22
CA LEU A 710 -5.84 21.96 37.60
C LEU A 710 -6.85 22.49 38.64
N ALA A 711 -7.04 21.77 39.75
CA ALA A 711 -7.90 22.23 40.84
C ALA A 711 -7.38 23.53 41.48
N GLY A 712 -6.07 23.65 41.71
CA GLY A 712 -5.43 24.87 42.22
C GLY A 712 -5.64 26.06 41.28
N CYS A 713 -5.33 25.90 40.00
CA CYS A 713 -5.54 26.93 38.97
C CYS A 713 -7.01 27.37 38.86
N MET A 714 -7.96 26.42 38.88
CA MET A 714 -9.40 26.73 38.81
C MET A 714 -9.89 27.48 40.05
N ARG A 715 -9.41 27.15 41.25
CA ARG A 715 -9.74 27.88 42.49
C ARG A 715 -9.17 29.30 42.49
N ALA A 716 -7.93 29.48 42.02
CA ALA A 716 -7.33 30.81 41.87
C ALA A 716 -8.10 31.68 40.85
N LEU A 717 -8.45 31.12 39.69
CA LEU A 717 -9.29 31.78 38.69
C LEU A 717 -10.67 32.16 39.26
N ARG A 718 -11.34 31.26 39.99
CA ARG A 718 -12.63 31.55 40.64
C ARG A 718 -12.50 32.70 41.65
N ARG A 719 -11.51 32.67 42.54
CA ARG A 719 -11.22 33.77 43.49
C ARG A 719 -11.03 35.11 42.76
N HIS A 720 -10.22 35.14 41.69
CA HIS A 720 -10.01 36.35 40.88
C HIS A 720 -11.30 36.86 40.22
N VAL A 721 -12.13 35.97 39.66
CA VAL A 721 -13.43 36.34 39.08
C VAL A 721 -14.38 36.92 40.14
N CYS A 722 -14.46 36.31 41.33
CA CYS A 722 -15.28 36.83 42.43
C CYS A 722 -14.82 38.22 42.89
N VAL A 723 -13.50 38.43 43.04
CA VAL A 723 -12.94 39.76 43.37
C VAL A 723 -13.23 40.79 42.27
N LEU A 724 -13.11 40.42 40.99
CA LEU A 724 -13.45 41.30 39.87
C LEU A 724 -14.95 41.62 39.80
N MET A 725 -15.84 40.68 40.11
CA MET A 725 -17.28 40.95 40.19
C MET A 725 -17.62 41.92 41.34
N TRP A 726 -16.99 41.77 42.51
CA TRP A 726 -17.16 42.71 43.62
C TRP A 726 -16.62 44.11 43.26
N GLN A 727 -15.43 44.19 42.65
CA GLN A 727 -14.87 45.46 42.18
C GLN A 727 -15.76 46.12 41.13
N LYS A 728 -16.31 45.35 40.18
CA LYS A 728 -17.27 45.82 39.19
C LYS A 728 -18.53 46.40 39.85
N ALA A 729 -19.13 45.70 40.81
CA ALA A 729 -20.32 46.18 41.51
C ALA A 729 -20.06 47.49 42.27
N MET A 730 -18.93 47.58 42.99
CA MET A 730 -18.53 48.79 43.71
C MET A 730 -18.22 49.96 42.75
N LEU A 731 -17.57 49.70 41.61
CA LEU A 731 -17.38 50.72 40.58
C LEU A 731 -18.69 51.17 39.93
N GLN A 732 -19.65 50.26 39.70
CA GLN A 732 -20.98 50.62 39.19
C GLN A 732 -21.72 51.53 40.17
N GLU A 733 -21.71 51.24 41.48
CA GLU A 733 -22.26 52.10 42.53
C GLU A 733 -21.64 53.53 42.46
N ARG A 734 -20.31 53.64 42.37
CA ARG A 734 -19.60 54.94 42.31
C ARG A 734 -19.84 55.68 41.00
N VAL A 735 -20.09 54.99 39.88
CA VAL A 735 -20.52 55.61 38.61
C VAL A 735 -21.92 56.19 38.77
N CYS A 736 -22.88 55.45 39.35
CA CYS A 736 -24.23 55.95 39.60
C CYS A 736 -24.24 57.16 40.56
N GLU A 737 -23.45 57.15 41.64
CA GLU A 737 -23.27 58.33 42.51
C GLU A 737 -22.73 59.55 41.73
N ALA A 738 -21.78 59.34 40.83
CA ALA A 738 -21.18 60.40 40.01
C ALA A 738 -22.14 60.93 38.93
N GLU A 739 -23.05 60.11 38.42
CA GLU A 739 -24.12 60.52 37.50
C GLU A 739 -25.22 61.33 38.22
N ILE A 740 -25.57 60.95 39.45
CA ILE A 740 -26.48 61.74 40.31
C ILE A 740 -25.85 63.12 40.61
N LEU A 741 -24.59 63.17 41.05
CA LEU A 741 -23.87 64.44 41.24
C LEU A 741 -23.78 65.26 39.93
N ARG A 742 -23.63 64.61 38.78
CA ARG A 742 -23.61 65.29 37.47
C ARG A 742 -24.98 65.86 37.09
N THR A 743 -26.07 65.18 37.40
CA THR A 743 -27.43 65.70 37.18
C THR A 743 -27.73 66.87 38.12
N ASP A 744 -27.38 66.78 39.40
CA ASP A 744 -27.52 67.88 40.37
C ASP A 744 -26.75 69.14 39.92
N VAL A 745 -25.49 68.99 39.52
CA VAL A 745 -24.65 70.10 39.04
C VAL A 745 -25.13 70.64 37.69
N ASN A 746 -25.67 69.80 36.80
CA ASN A 746 -26.30 70.26 35.56
C ASN A 746 -27.58 71.06 35.83
N THR A 747 -28.42 70.63 36.79
CA THR A 747 -29.62 71.36 37.21
C THR A 747 -29.26 72.74 37.75
N LEU A 748 -28.16 72.86 38.51
CA LEU A 748 -27.63 74.15 38.96
C LEU A 748 -27.06 75.02 37.85
N LEU A 749 -26.37 74.41 36.87
CA LEU A 749 -25.92 75.13 35.69
C LEU A 749 -27.12 75.64 34.86
N HIS A 750 -28.20 74.86 34.75
CA HIS A 750 -29.43 75.29 34.09
C HIS A 750 -30.14 76.42 34.85
N ALA A 751 -30.22 76.36 36.18
CA ALA A 751 -30.74 77.46 37.00
C ALA A 751 -29.89 78.76 36.90
N LEU A 752 -28.64 78.66 36.44
CA LEU A 752 -27.74 79.79 36.17
C LEU A 752 -27.70 80.24 34.70
N THR A 753 -28.40 79.57 33.79
CA THR A 753 -28.48 79.95 32.36
C THR A 753 -29.90 80.36 31.99
N ASP A 754 -30.05 81.58 31.47
CA ASP A 754 -31.35 82.13 31.09
C ASP A 754 -32.10 81.26 30.07
N ALA A 755 -33.34 80.90 30.40
CA ALA A 755 -34.21 80.05 29.59
C ALA A 755 -34.64 80.69 28.26
N GLY A 756 -34.40 81.99 28.06
CA GLY A 756 -34.71 82.70 26.81
C GLY A 756 -33.85 82.33 25.59
N VAL A 757 -32.63 81.80 25.78
CA VAL A 757 -31.65 81.63 24.68
C VAL A 757 -31.81 80.29 23.95
N LYS A 758 -32.81 80.19 23.07
CA LYS A 758 -32.94 79.08 22.11
C LYS A 758 -31.90 79.15 20.99
N GLY A 759 -30.64 78.83 21.30
CA GLY A 759 -29.57 78.75 20.29
C GLY A 759 -28.21 78.24 20.80
N GLN A 760 -27.71 77.16 20.18
CA GLN A 760 -26.37 76.57 20.30
C GLN A 760 -25.91 75.99 21.66
N PRO A 761 -25.80 74.66 21.82
CA PRO A 761 -25.32 74.02 23.06
C PRO A 761 -23.81 74.21 23.35
N GLU A 762 -23.02 74.68 22.38
CA GLU A 762 -21.56 74.82 22.54
C GLU A 762 -21.14 75.82 23.62
N ALA A 763 -21.91 76.89 23.82
CA ALA A 763 -21.57 77.97 24.76
C ALA A 763 -21.51 77.45 26.20
N ILE A 764 -22.50 76.66 26.60
CA ILE A 764 -22.56 75.96 27.90
C ILE A 764 -21.33 75.05 28.05
N GLY A 765 -21.01 74.29 27.01
CA GLY A 765 -19.82 73.43 26.98
C GLY A 765 -18.48 74.18 27.08
N ARG A 766 -18.39 75.45 26.67
CA ARG A 766 -17.20 76.30 26.86
C ARG A 766 -17.11 76.85 28.29
N ALA A 767 -18.22 77.30 28.88
CA ALA A 767 -18.27 77.76 30.27
C ALA A 767 -17.95 76.64 31.27
N ALA A 768 -18.60 75.47 31.13
CA ALA A 768 -18.36 74.30 31.98
C ALA A 768 -16.91 73.78 31.88
N ARG A 769 -16.29 73.86 30.70
CA ARG A 769 -14.85 73.52 30.53
C ARG A 769 -13.91 74.52 31.22
N ARG A 770 -14.25 75.81 31.28
CA ARG A 770 -13.49 76.81 32.09
C ARG A 770 -13.65 76.54 33.58
N PHE A 771 -14.88 76.36 34.07
CA PHE A 771 -15.14 76.04 35.48
C PHE A 771 -14.41 74.75 35.90
N ARG A 772 -14.51 73.67 35.11
CA ARG A 772 -13.73 72.45 35.34
C ARG A 772 -12.22 72.72 35.36
N ARG A 773 -11.65 73.50 34.43
CA ARG A 773 -10.22 73.84 34.45
C ARG A 773 -9.82 74.59 35.73
N CYS A 774 -10.61 75.56 36.19
CA CYS A 774 -10.34 76.30 37.43
C CYS A 774 -10.45 75.40 38.67
N VAL A 775 -11.50 74.58 38.78
CA VAL A 775 -11.67 73.65 39.90
C VAL A 775 -10.58 72.57 39.91
N ILE A 776 -10.20 72.03 38.74
CA ILE A 776 -9.08 71.09 38.61
C ILE A 776 -7.76 71.76 39.00
N ALA A 777 -7.52 73.03 38.61
CA ALA A 777 -6.32 73.75 39.01
C ALA A 777 -6.28 74.01 40.53
N VAL A 778 -7.39 74.37 41.17
CA VAL A 778 -7.48 74.55 42.63
C VAL A 778 -7.31 73.21 43.36
N LEU A 779 -7.92 72.12 42.89
CA LEU A 779 -7.74 70.78 43.45
C LEU A 779 -6.32 70.24 43.24
N ALA A 780 -5.69 70.51 42.10
CA ALA A 780 -4.30 70.16 41.84
C ALA A 780 -3.34 70.96 42.73
N ALA A 781 -3.56 72.28 42.88
CA ALA A 781 -2.79 73.11 43.80
C ALA A 781 -2.97 72.67 45.26
N GLY A 782 -4.19 72.32 45.67
CA GLY A 782 -4.48 71.76 47.00
C GLY A 782 -3.77 70.43 47.24
N ARG A 783 -3.81 69.50 46.26
CA ARG A 783 -3.11 68.21 46.32
C ARG A 783 -1.59 68.38 46.32
N LEU A 784 -1.02 69.27 45.50
CA LEU A 784 0.41 69.59 45.51
C LEU A 784 0.84 70.23 46.85
N ARG A 785 0.01 71.09 47.44
CA ARG A 785 0.28 71.73 48.74
C ARG A 785 0.14 70.75 49.93
N ALA A 786 -0.61 69.66 49.77
CA ALA A 786 -0.65 68.55 50.70
C ALA A 786 0.58 67.63 50.52
N LEU A 787 0.86 67.19 49.29
CA LEU A 787 2.03 66.36 48.95
C LEU A 787 3.35 67.02 49.41
N GLY A 788 3.51 68.33 49.20
CA GLY A 788 4.66 69.11 49.67
C GLY A 788 4.76 69.30 51.19
N ARG A 789 3.90 68.63 51.99
CA ARG A 789 3.91 68.64 53.46
C ARG A 789 4.03 67.24 54.07
N SER A 790 4.00 66.17 53.28
CA SER A 790 4.01 64.78 53.79
C SER A 790 4.73 63.82 52.83
N SER A 791 5.75 63.14 53.36
CA SER A 791 6.69 62.21 52.71
C SER A 791 7.81 62.83 51.84
N SER A 792 8.99 62.21 51.94
CA SER A 792 10.19 62.45 51.14
C SER A 792 10.49 61.32 50.12
N VAL A 793 9.71 60.24 50.12
CA VAL A 793 9.86 59.09 49.19
C VAL A 793 8.48 58.56 48.80
N LEU A 794 8.25 58.25 47.51
CA LEU A 794 6.93 57.83 47.00
C LEU A 794 6.90 56.53 46.20
N PHE A 795 8.05 55.93 45.84
CA PHE A 795 8.09 54.69 45.04
C PHE A 795 9.24 53.77 45.45
N ARG A 796 8.96 52.46 45.47
CA ARG A 796 9.97 51.38 45.41
C ARG A 796 9.48 50.37 44.37
N VAL A 797 10.33 50.03 43.41
CA VAL A 797 10.08 48.92 42.48
C VAL A 797 10.71 47.66 43.06
N ALA A 798 9.93 46.60 43.22
CA ALA A 798 10.45 45.27 43.54
C ALA A 798 10.73 44.51 42.23
N VAL A 799 11.91 43.93 42.10
CA VAL A 799 12.28 43.10 40.95
C VAL A 799 12.16 41.63 41.34
N GLY A 800 10.98 41.05 41.08
CA GLY A 800 10.78 39.61 41.13
C GLY A 800 11.25 38.96 39.82
N TYR A 801 11.85 37.78 39.89
CA TYR A 801 12.19 37.00 38.70
C TYR A 801 10.93 36.39 38.10
N GLY A 802 10.45 36.89 36.95
CA GLY A 802 9.61 36.09 36.04
C GLY A 802 8.26 36.64 35.59
N ARG A 803 7.84 37.88 35.92
CA ARG A 803 6.74 38.58 35.22
C ARG A 803 6.84 40.12 35.37
N GLN A 804 5.90 40.85 34.77
CA GLN A 804 5.96 42.31 34.64
C GLN A 804 6.05 43.06 35.98
N PRO A 805 6.73 44.23 36.04
CA PRO A 805 6.93 44.97 37.29
C PRO A 805 5.65 45.70 37.73
N ASP A 806 5.00 45.19 38.77
CA ASP A 806 3.86 45.85 39.41
C ASP A 806 4.32 47.01 40.32
N VAL A 807 3.70 48.19 40.17
CA VAL A 807 4.04 49.38 40.95
C VAL A 807 3.11 49.48 42.17
N CYS A 808 3.48 48.78 43.24
CA CYS A 808 2.70 48.76 44.47
C CYS A 808 2.97 50.00 45.34
N VAL A 809 1.90 50.60 45.88
CA VAL A 809 1.99 51.67 46.89
C VAL A 809 1.57 51.11 48.25
N SER A 810 2.55 50.93 49.14
CA SER A 810 2.34 50.48 50.51
C SER A 810 3.10 51.39 51.48
N ASP A 811 2.39 51.94 52.46
CA ASP A 811 3.00 52.50 53.67
C ASP A 811 3.69 51.39 54.47
N VAL A 812 4.80 51.73 55.12
CA VAL A 812 5.50 50.81 56.02
C VAL A 812 4.82 50.85 57.39
N MET A 813 3.96 49.86 57.65
CA MET A 813 3.51 49.52 59.00
C MET A 813 3.85 48.06 59.30
N VAL A 814 4.41 47.89 60.50
CA VAL A 814 4.97 46.68 61.14
C VAL A 814 4.26 45.36 60.84
N ARG A 815 5.09 44.33 60.57
CA ARG A 815 4.86 42.87 60.71
C ARG A 815 3.46 42.42 61.21
N GLU A 816 2.66 41.89 60.30
CA GLU A 816 1.76 40.75 60.56
C GLU A 816 1.94 39.72 59.43
N GLU A 817 1.75 38.44 59.73
CA GLU A 817 2.27 37.27 58.99
C GLU A 817 1.85 37.16 57.50
N GLU A 818 2.85 37.11 56.60
CA GLU A 818 2.70 36.62 55.21
C GLU A 818 3.04 35.11 55.10
N GLU A 819 2.50 34.28 56.01
CA GLU A 819 2.64 32.81 55.98
C GLU A 819 1.26 32.12 55.99
N ASP A 820 0.68 31.82 54.80
CA ASP A 820 -0.25 30.66 54.68
C ASP A 820 -0.65 30.21 53.26
N GLU A 821 -0.61 31.02 52.18
CA GLU A 821 -1.23 30.59 50.90
C GLU A 821 -0.60 29.31 50.30
N ASP A 822 0.73 29.16 50.28
CA ASP A 822 1.38 27.91 49.82
C ASP A 822 1.05 26.73 50.74
N HIS A 823 1.03 26.96 52.07
CA HIS A 823 0.65 25.92 53.04
C HIS A 823 -0.82 25.50 52.87
N ARG A 824 -1.73 26.42 52.54
CA ARG A 824 -3.15 26.12 52.23
C ARG A 824 -3.32 25.36 50.92
N VAL A 825 -2.57 25.71 49.88
CA VAL A 825 -2.59 24.93 48.62
C VAL A 825 -2.13 23.50 48.90
N VAL A 826 -0.97 23.31 49.54
CA VAL A 826 -0.46 21.97 49.90
C VAL A 826 -1.42 21.21 50.83
N LYS A 827 -2.03 21.88 51.81
CA LYS A 827 -3.00 21.27 52.75
C LYS A 827 -4.33 20.88 52.08
N THR A 828 -4.78 21.60 51.05
CA THR A 828 -5.94 21.16 50.25
C THR A 828 -5.59 20.01 49.30
N LEU A 829 -4.40 20.03 48.67
CA LEU A 829 -3.91 18.92 47.83
C LEU A 829 -3.73 17.62 48.62
N ASN A 830 -3.22 17.71 49.85
CA ASN A 830 -3.01 16.58 50.76
C ASN A 830 -4.25 16.24 51.61
N SER A 831 -5.44 16.79 51.31
CA SER A 831 -6.65 16.45 52.06
C SER A 831 -7.16 15.06 51.65
N SER A 832 -7.36 14.18 52.64
CA SER A 832 -7.82 12.81 52.43
C SER A 832 -9.17 12.73 51.72
N GLU A 833 -10.06 13.68 51.99
CA GLU A 833 -11.35 13.82 51.30
C GLU A 833 -11.21 14.12 49.81
N LEU A 834 -10.24 14.96 49.41
CA LEU A 834 -9.93 15.22 48.00
C LEU A 834 -9.35 13.98 47.32
N LEU A 835 -8.44 13.27 47.98
CA LEU A 835 -7.84 12.05 47.44
C LEU A 835 -8.91 10.95 47.24
N VAL A 836 -9.82 10.77 48.19
CA VAL A 836 -10.96 9.83 48.05
C VAL A 836 -11.94 10.29 46.96
N LEU A 837 -12.20 11.59 46.81
CA LEU A 837 -13.04 12.12 45.73
C LEU A 837 -12.42 11.91 44.34
N ILE A 838 -11.10 12.11 44.19
CA ILE A 838 -10.42 11.83 42.92
C ILE A 838 -10.37 10.32 42.66
N HIS A 839 -10.05 9.50 43.67
CA HIS A 839 -10.01 8.05 43.53
C HIS A 839 -11.36 7.47 43.09
N THR A 840 -12.46 7.83 43.77
CA THR A 840 -13.82 7.36 43.40
C THR A 840 -14.31 7.90 42.06
N CYS A 841 -13.85 9.08 41.62
CA CYS A 841 -14.05 9.54 40.24
C CYS A 841 -13.26 8.69 39.23
N MET A 842 -12.00 8.36 39.51
CA MET A 842 -11.11 7.59 38.61
C MET A 842 -11.49 6.10 38.54
N GLU A 843 -11.79 5.44 39.66
CA GLU A 843 -12.40 4.10 39.69
C GLU A 843 -13.67 4.06 38.84
N GLY A 844 -14.51 5.09 38.98
CA GLY A 844 -15.73 5.25 38.19
C GLY A 844 -15.48 5.32 36.68
N ILE A 845 -14.47 6.09 36.27
CA ILE A 845 -14.05 6.19 34.86
C ILE A 845 -13.47 4.86 34.37
N HIS A 846 -12.62 4.19 35.15
CA HIS A 846 -12.05 2.88 34.81
C HIS A 846 -13.11 1.77 34.71
N GLN A 847 -14.17 1.85 35.52
CA GLN A 847 -15.28 0.90 35.50
C GLN A 847 -16.17 1.10 34.26
N GLU A 848 -16.37 2.35 33.83
CA GLU A 848 -17.08 2.67 32.58
C GLU A 848 -16.22 2.42 31.33
N LEU A 849 -14.88 2.53 31.40
CA LEU A 849 -13.97 2.17 30.30
C LEU A 849 -14.04 0.69 29.89
N ARG A 850 -14.62 -0.18 30.73
CA ARG A 850 -14.89 -1.59 30.43
C ARG A 850 -16.25 -1.83 29.75
N GLY A 851 -17.10 -0.80 29.66
CA GLY A 851 -18.32 -0.80 28.86
C GLY A 851 -18.05 -0.19 27.47
N THR A 852 -18.59 -0.79 26.41
CA THR A 852 -18.26 -0.40 25.02
C THR A 852 -18.94 0.88 24.53
N ASP A 853 -19.94 1.40 25.25
CA ASP A 853 -20.80 2.49 24.76
C ASP A 853 -20.56 3.84 25.47
N SER A 854 -20.30 4.89 24.69
CA SER A 854 -20.38 6.31 25.09
C SER A 854 -19.44 6.79 26.21
N VAL A 855 -18.24 6.22 26.33
CA VAL A 855 -17.21 6.57 27.34
C VAL A 855 -17.03 8.08 27.56
N MET A 856 -16.97 8.88 26.48
CA MET A 856 -16.75 10.33 26.57
C MET A 856 -17.83 11.07 27.38
N SER A 857 -19.12 10.74 27.17
CA SER A 857 -20.25 11.36 27.88
C SER A 857 -20.19 11.07 29.39
N ALA A 858 -19.78 9.86 29.75
CA ALA A 858 -19.67 9.43 31.13
C ALA A 858 -18.47 10.07 31.84
N VAL A 859 -17.31 10.17 31.16
CA VAL A 859 -16.13 10.92 31.61
C VAL A 859 -16.47 12.40 31.82
N GLU A 860 -17.12 13.07 30.87
CA GLU A 860 -17.55 14.47 31.02
C GLU A 860 -18.48 14.67 32.21
N SER A 861 -19.45 13.77 32.40
CA SER A 861 -20.39 13.77 33.53
C SER A 861 -19.68 13.62 34.89
N ARG A 862 -18.69 12.72 34.99
CA ARG A 862 -17.91 12.50 36.23
C ARG A 862 -16.94 13.65 36.50
N CYS A 863 -16.23 14.14 35.49
CA CYS A 863 -15.36 15.31 35.60
C CYS A 863 -16.13 16.58 36.00
N LYS A 864 -17.32 16.81 35.42
CA LYS A 864 -18.19 17.93 35.81
C LYS A 864 -18.59 17.88 37.29
N LYS A 865 -19.01 16.70 37.80
CA LYS A 865 -19.36 16.50 39.22
C LYS A 865 -18.16 16.72 40.16
N LEU A 866 -16.95 16.35 39.72
CA LEU A 866 -15.71 16.64 40.44
C LEU A 866 -15.47 18.15 40.52
N PHE A 867 -15.55 18.88 39.41
CA PHE A 867 -15.37 20.34 39.39
C PHE A 867 -16.45 21.09 40.20
N GLU A 868 -17.72 20.68 40.13
CA GLU A 868 -18.80 21.26 40.93
C GLU A 868 -18.56 21.13 42.44
N ARG A 869 -18.00 19.99 42.90
CA ARG A 869 -17.57 19.80 44.30
C ARG A 869 -16.28 20.55 44.65
N LEU A 870 -15.33 20.68 43.73
CA LEU A 870 -14.08 21.42 43.96
C LEU A 870 -14.29 22.93 44.13
N LEU A 871 -15.34 23.48 43.52
CA LEU A 871 -15.63 24.92 43.46
C LEU A 871 -16.63 25.41 44.52
N SER A 872 -17.52 24.55 45.03
CA SER A 872 -18.61 24.97 45.94
C SER A 872 -18.09 25.53 47.27
N ASP A 873 -16.96 25.04 47.77
CA ASP A 873 -16.30 25.52 49.00
C ASP A 873 -15.66 26.92 48.86
N VAL A 874 -15.34 27.35 47.63
CA VAL A 874 -14.68 28.64 47.34
C VAL A 874 -15.63 29.82 47.50
N ASP A 875 -16.90 29.64 47.12
CA ASP A 875 -17.88 30.73 47.06
C ASP A 875 -18.32 31.22 48.44
N ALA A 876 -18.16 30.39 49.49
CA ALA A 876 -18.39 30.79 50.88
C ALA A 876 -17.27 31.71 51.41
N GLN A 877 -16.00 31.40 51.10
CA GLN A 877 -14.83 32.09 51.68
C GLN A 877 -14.49 33.41 50.96
N CYS A 878 -14.95 33.62 49.73
CA CYS A 878 -14.69 34.85 48.96
C CYS A 878 -15.23 36.15 49.59
N TRP A 879 -16.14 36.08 50.58
CA TRP A 879 -16.80 37.25 51.16
C TRP A 879 -15.98 37.96 52.25
N ASP A 880 -15.12 37.24 52.98
CA ASP A 880 -14.46 37.77 54.18
C ASP A 880 -13.13 38.50 53.87
N ASN A 881 -12.43 38.09 52.80
CA ASN A 881 -11.14 38.67 52.39
C ASN A 881 -11.21 40.07 51.73
N GLY A 882 -12.28 40.83 51.99
CA GLY A 882 -12.48 42.23 51.57
C GLY A 882 -11.52 43.26 52.21
N LYS A 883 -10.38 42.82 52.76
CA LYS A 883 -9.30 43.65 53.33
C LYS A 883 -8.27 44.09 52.27
N ALA A 884 -7.93 43.22 51.32
CA ALA A 884 -6.85 43.45 50.35
C ALA A 884 -7.22 44.38 49.18
N SER A 885 -8.51 44.65 48.96
CA SER A 885 -9.06 45.44 47.85
C SER A 885 -8.37 46.82 47.70
N LEU A 886 -7.76 47.08 46.55
CA LEU A 886 -7.12 48.36 46.23
C LEU A 886 -8.10 49.54 46.38
N ALA A 887 -9.36 49.36 45.97
CA ALA A 887 -10.41 50.38 46.13
C ALA A 887 -10.67 50.70 47.62
N ARG A 888 -10.65 49.70 48.51
CA ARG A 888 -10.81 49.90 49.95
C ARG A 888 -9.56 50.46 50.61
N ARG A 889 -8.36 50.04 50.19
CA ARG A 889 -7.06 50.62 50.64
C ARG A 889 -6.93 52.09 50.23
N LEU A 890 -7.25 52.44 48.99
CA LEU A 890 -7.32 53.84 48.52
C LEU A 890 -8.41 54.62 49.25
N GLY A 891 -9.59 54.04 49.45
CA GLY A 891 -10.67 54.65 50.23
C GLY A 891 -10.26 54.98 51.67
N LEU A 892 -9.67 54.03 52.39
CA LEU A 892 -9.16 54.21 53.76
C LEU A 892 -7.99 55.20 53.83
N GLY A 893 -7.06 55.16 52.86
CA GLY A 893 -5.96 56.13 52.77
C GLY A 893 -6.47 57.56 52.57
N LEU A 894 -7.40 57.76 51.64
CA LEU A 894 -8.09 59.04 51.44
C LEU A 894 -8.89 59.47 52.68
N HIS A 895 -9.48 58.52 53.42
CA HIS A 895 -10.24 58.80 54.63
C HIS A 895 -9.33 59.21 55.81
N LYS A 896 -8.15 58.59 55.97
CA LYS A 896 -7.11 59.04 56.92
C LYS A 896 -6.61 60.44 56.57
N LEU A 897 -6.22 60.67 55.31
CA LEU A 897 -5.74 61.96 54.80
C LEU A 897 -6.76 63.12 54.94
N THR A 898 -8.04 62.81 55.14
CA THR A 898 -9.12 63.78 55.40
C THR A 898 -9.55 63.86 56.86
N SER A 899 -9.07 62.96 57.75
CA SER A 899 -9.41 62.93 59.17
C SER A 899 -8.40 63.67 60.05
N ASP A 900 -7.10 63.64 59.72
CA ASP A 900 -6.05 64.28 60.53
C ASP A 900 -6.09 65.84 60.48
N GLN A 901 -6.84 66.43 59.55
CA GLN A 901 -6.96 67.89 59.43
C GLN A 901 -8.07 68.45 60.33
N HIS A 902 -7.66 68.98 61.48
CA HIS A 902 -8.52 69.67 62.46
C HIS A 902 -9.05 71.02 61.92
N ALA A 903 -9.98 70.99 60.96
CA ALA A 903 -10.59 72.18 60.36
C ALA A 903 -12.01 71.95 59.76
N VAL A 904 -13.00 71.70 60.62
CA VAL A 904 -14.44 72.04 60.44
C VAL A 904 -15.23 71.37 59.28
N HIS A 905 -14.61 70.72 58.30
CA HIS A 905 -15.32 70.15 57.13
C HIS A 905 -15.14 68.63 56.99
N GLY A 906 -15.71 67.89 57.93
CA GLY A 906 -15.81 66.43 57.86
C GLY A 906 -16.73 65.96 56.73
N TYR A 907 -16.29 64.91 56.02
CA TYR A 907 -17.03 64.05 55.07
C TYR A 907 -18.23 64.69 54.35
N THR A 908 -17.98 65.68 53.49
CA THR A 908 -19.04 66.27 52.65
C THR A 908 -19.45 65.31 51.53
N ASN A 909 -20.49 64.52 51.78
CA ASN A 909 -21.24 63.76 50.77
C ASN A 909 -21.55 64.64 49.54
N SER A 910 -21.66 64.06 48.33
CA SER A 910 -21.97 64.78 47.10
C SER A 910 -23.17 65.74 47.24
N LYS A 911 -24.21 65.32 47.96
CA LYS A 911 -25.40 66.13 48.29
C LYS A 911 -25.07 67.36 49.14
N VAL A 912 -24.13 67.25 50.08
CA VAL A 912 -23.67 68.36 50.94
C VAL A 912 -22.82 69.35 50.14
N LEU A 913 -21.98 68.86 49.21
CA LEU A 913 -21.24 69.72 48.28
C LEU A 913 -22.20 70.48 47.34
N VAL A 914 -23.23 69.81 46.81
CA VAL A 914 -24.30 70.44 46.00
C VAL A 914 -25.07 71.48 46.80
N ALA A 915 -25.47 71.20 48.04
CA ALA A 915 -26.17 72.14 48.91
C ALA A 915 -25.30 73.36 49.30
N SER A 916 -24.01 73.16 49.53
CA SER A 916 -23.05 74.24 49.76
C SER A 916 -22.86 75.10 48.50
N LEU A 917 -22.75 74.47 47.33
CA LEU A 917 -22.67 75.15 46.04
C LEU A 917 -23.95 75.94 45.75
N GLN A 918 -25.14 75.39 46.02
CA GLN A 918 -26.42 76.09 45.99
C GLN A 918 -26.40 77.35 46.86
N LYS A 919 -26.01 77.22 48.13
CA LYS A 919 -25.93 78.36 49.06
C LYS A 919 -24.99 79.45 48.56
N HIS A 920 -23.80 79.07 48.08
CA HIS A 920 -22.84 80.02 47.51
C HIS A 920 -23.32 80.65 46.19
N ILE A 921 -23.97 79.88 45.32
CA ILE A 921 -24.58 80.38 44.08
C ILE A 921 -25.68 81.39 44.41
N LEU A 922 -26.55 81.11 45.39
CA LEU A 922 -27.67 81.98 45.77
C LEU A 922 -27.18 83.27 46.44
N GLN A 923 -26.17 83.18 47.31
CA GLN A 923 -25.49 84.37 47.85
C GLN A 923 -24.74 85.16 46.76
N PHE A 924 -24.14 84.48 45.79
CA PHE A 924 -23.45 85.13 44.67
C PHE A 924 -24.45 85.81 43.73
N THR A 925 -25.58 85.19 43.38
CA THR A 925 -26.61 85.81 42.54
C THR A 925 -27.36 86.93 43.25
N GLN A 926 -27.53 86.88 44.58
CA GLN A 926 -27.98 88.03 45.37
C GLN A 926 -26.99 89.20 45.26
N ARG A 927 -25.69 88.97 45.50
CA ARG A 927 -24.65 89.99 45.35
C ARG A 927 -24.53 90.50 43.91
N LEU A 928 -24.68 89.63 42.92
CA LEU A 928 -24.68 89.97 41.50
C LEU A 928 -25.94 90.74 41.11
N HIS A 929 -27.09 90.50 41.74
CA HIS A 929 -28.31 91.26 41.53
C HIS A 929 -28.17 92.67 42.10
N SER A 930 -27.68 92.82 43.34
CA SER A 930 -27.32 94.15 43.89
C SER A 930 -26.31 94.87 42.98
N ALA A 931 -25.24 94.19 42.58
CA ALA A 931 -24.24 94.73 41.68
C ALA A 931 -24.78 94.99 40.25
N GLU A 932 -25.83 94.32 39.78
CA GLU A 932 -26.47 94.58 38.48
C GLU A 932 -27.54 95.68 38.58
N VAL A 933 -28.14 95.92 39.75
CA VAL A 933 -28.93 97.12 40.03
C VAL A 933 -28.01 98.33 40.07
N GLU A 934 -26.88 98.25 40.80
CA GLU A 934 -25.80 99.24 40.75
C GLU A 934 -25.24 99.38 39.33
N ARG A 935 -24.99 98.29 38.60
CA ARG A 935 -24.48 98.37 37.22
C ARG A 935 -25.54 98.82 36.22
N ARG A 936 -26.85 98.68 36.47
CA ARG A 936 -27.90 99.32 35.67
C ARG A 936 -27.93 100.82 35.92
N ASN A 937 -27.78 101.26 37.17
CA ASN A 937 -27.57 102.68 37.51
C ASN A 937 -26.30 103.21 36.83
N LEU A 938 -25.16 102.54 37.01
CA LEU A 938 -23.89 102.86 36.34
C LEU A 938 -23.92 102.66 34.82
N ARG A 939 -24.85 101.91 34.23
CA ARG A 939 -25.06 101.80 32.77
C ARG A 939 -25.99 102.86 32.22
N LEU A 940 -26.88 103.44 33.02
CA LEU A 940 -27.54 104.72 32.72
C LEU A 940 -26.54 105.90 32.80
N GLN A 941 -25.41 105.70 33.49
CA GLN A 941 -24.28 106.62 33.52
C GLN A 941 -23.24 106.32 32.41
N LEU A 942 -22.93 105.05 32.12
CA LEU A 942 -21.93 104.62 31.11
C LEU A 942 -22.48 104.49 29.69
N SER A 943 -23.81 104.46 29.48
CA SER A 943 -24.41 104.71 28.16
C SER A 943 -24.06 106.09 27.62
N ARG A 944 -23.60 107.00 28.49
CA ARG A 944 -23.07 108.32 28.16
C ARG A 944 -21.59 108.30 27.72
N ILE A 945 -20.88 107.15 27.75
CA ILE A 945 -19.39 107.10 27.83
C ILE A 945 -18.63 106.21 26.78
N TYR A 946 -19.28 105.34 25.99
CA TYR A 946 -18.70 104.61 24.81
C TYR A 946 -17.55 103.58 25.17
N ARG A 947 -16.79 102.92 24.25
CA ARG A 947 -16.94 101.74 23.32
C ARG A 947 -15.51 101.10 23.05
N LYS A 948 -15.36 99.82 22.57
CA LYS A 948 -14.12 99.06 22.05
C LYS A 948 -13.19 98.28 23.04
N ASP A 949 -12.23 97.34 22.72
CA ASP A 949 -11.95 96.31 21.63
C ASP A 949 -11.01 95.10 22.08
N THR A 950 -10.06 94.52 21.26
CA THR A 950 -9.75 93.04 21.15
C THR A 950 -8.33 92.51 20.68
N HIS A 951 -8.05 91.16 20.76
CA HIS A 951 -7.19 90.23 19.88
C HIS A 951 -6.12 89.18 20.43
N THR A 952 -5.43 88.38 19.55
CA THR A 952 -4.97 86.92 19.70
C THR A 952 -3.85 86.36 18.71
N ALA A 953 -3.24 85.12 18.87
CA ALA A 953 -2.20 84.46 17.94
C ALA A 953 -1.93 82.88 18.01
N CYS A 954 -1.19 82.21 17.06
CA CYS A 954 -0.76 80.73 17.03
C CYS A 954 0.47 80.28 16.08
N VAL A 955 0.70 78.97 15.70
CA VAL A 955 2.02 78.28 15.32
C VAL A 955 1.98 77.18 14.15
N PRO A 956 3.09 76.72 13.45
CA PRO A 956 3.11 76.11 12.07
C PRO A 956 3.66 74.64 11.81
N VAL A 957 4.10 74.31 10.57
CA VAL A 957 3.87 73.03 9.81
C VAL A 957 4.96 71.92 9.70
N GLN A 958 6.26 72.21 9.48
CA GLN A 958 7.25 71.30 8.81
C GLN A 958 7.45 69.85 9.32
N ARG A 959 6.92 69.46 10.50
CA ARG A 959 7.11 68.12 11.07
C ARG A 959 6.29 67.01 10.40
N PHE A 960 5.32 67.36 9.55
CA PHE A 960 4.40 66.40 8.95
C PHE A 960 5.05 65.54 7.86
N GLU A 961 5.87 66.14 7.00
CA GLU A 961 6.31 65.54 5.72
C GLU A 961 7.29 64.37 5.93
N SER A 962 8.14 64.44 6.95
CA SER A 962 9.14 63.41 7.28
C SER A 962 8.54 62.06 7.69
N VAL A 963 7.29 62.04 8.18
CA VAL A 963 6.62 60.79 8.59
C VAL A 963 6.07 60.05 7.35
N CYS A 964 5.73 60.80 6.30
CA CYS A 964 5.09 60.29 5.09
C CYS A 964 6.06 59.68 4.06
N SER A 965 7.37 59.77 4.28
CA SER A 965 8.39 59.07 3.48
C SER A 965 8.72 57.69 4.09
N GLU A 966 9.01 57.64 5.38
CA GLU A 966 9.42 56.44 6.11
C GLU A 966 8.35 55.32 6.05
N LEU A 967 7.06 55.69 6.05
CA LEU A 967 5.95 54.76 5.91
C LEU A 967 5.94 54.01 4.55
N ARG A 968 6.41 54.64 3.47
CA ARG A 968 6.40 54.04 2.11
C ARG A 968 7.45 52.95 1.98
N SER A 969 8.67 53.21 2.44
CA SER A 969 9.75 52.21 2.45
C SER A 969 9.59 51.12 3.53
N ALA A 970 8.55 51.18 4.35
CA ALA A 970 8.08 50.02 5.13
C ALA A 970 7.20 49.09 4.26
N LEU A 971 6.23 49.66 3.54
CA LEU A 971 5.28 48.93 2.70
C LEU A 971 5.96 48.13 1.56
N GLU A 972 6.95 48.73 0.91
CA GLU A 972 7.70 48.10 -0.19
C GLU A 972 8.45 46.82 0.24
N ARG A 973 8.92 46.77 1.50
CA ARG A 973 9.61 45.60 2.07
C ARG A 973 8.62 44.47 2.38
N GLU A 974 7.47 44.80 2.94
CA GLU A 974 6.38 43.86 3.20
C GLU A 974 5.89 43.19 1.89
N GLN A 975 5.66 44.00 0.85
CA GLN A 975 5.30 43.52 -0.49
C GLN A 975 6.39 42.69 -1.19
N CYS A 976 7.63 42.70 -0.70
CA CYS A 976 8.70 41.83 -1.17
C CYS A 976 8.69 40.48 -0.43
N ALA A 977 8.52 40.50 0.89
CA ALA A 977 8.40 39.29 1.71
C ALA A 977 7.17 38.44 1.32
N GLN A 978 6.03 39.08 1.07
CA GLN A 978 4.79 38.37 0.68
C GLN A 978 4.92 37.62 -0.66
N ARG A 979 5.68 38.17 -1.63
CA ARG A 979 5.97 37.48 -2.90
C ARG A 979 6.87 36.26 -2.70
N LEU A 980 7.92 36.38 -1.90
CA LEU A 980 8.83 35.26 -1.60
C LEU A 980 8.09 34.09 -0.92
N LEU A 981 7.15 34.38 -0.01
CA LEU A 981 6.31 33.37 0.62
C LEU A 981 5.36 32.68 -0.39
N HIS A 982 4.84 33.41 -1.37
CA HIS A 982 3.99 32.85 -2.42
C HIS A 982 4.78 31.95 -3.40
N ASP A 983 6.01 32.33 -3.75
CA ASP A 983 6.93 31.50 -4.55
C ASP A 983 7.31 30.21 -3.79
N GLN A 984 7.54 30.29 -2.47
CA GLN A 984 7.81 29.12 -1.64
C GLN A 984 6.58 28.20 -1.52
N ALA A 985 5.38 28.76 -1.33
CA ALA A 985 4.13 28.00 -1.27
C ALA A 985 3.83 27.26 -2.59
N THR A 986 4.05 27.90 -3.74
CA THR A 986 3.86 27.26 -5.06
C THR A 986 4.95 26.23 -5.39
N GLN A 987 6.17 26.37 -4.86
CA GLN A 987 7.19 25.31 -4.93
C GLN A 987 6.79 24.08 -4.08
N LEU A 988 6.26 24.28 -2.87
CA LEU A 988 5.75 23.19 -2.03
C LEU A 988 4.56 22.46 -2.68
N GLN A 989 3.60 23.17 -3.26
CA GLN A 989 2.49 22.55 -4.00
C GLN A 989 2.97 21.73 -5.21
N ARG A 990 4.00 22.17 -5.93
CA ARG A 990 4.59 21.39 -7.04
C ARG A 990 5.29 20.11 -6.56
N LEU A 991 5.92 20.14 -5.39
CA LEU A 991 6.53 18.97 -4.74
C LEU A 991 5.48 17.99 -4.21
N ASP A 992 4.39 18.48 -3.63
CA ASP A 992 3.28 17.65 -3.19
C ASP A 992 2.61 16.93 -4.38
N VAL A 993 2.31 17.65 -5.46
CA VAL A 993 1.77 17.05 -6.70
C VAL A 993 2.73 16.04 -7.34
N SER A 994 4.05 16.27 -7.32
CA SER A 994 5.01 15.29 -7.87
C SER A 994 5.18 14.07 -6.97
N MET A 995 5.15 14.24 -5.64
CA MET A 995 5.14 13.16 -4.66
C MET A 995 3.88 12.30 -4.80
N GLN A 996 2.68 12.92 -4.79
CA GLN A 996 1.40 12.23 -4.98
C GLN A 996 1.39 11.44 -6.29
N ARG A 997 1.88 12.05 -7.38
CA ARG A 997 2.04 11.36 -8.66
C ARG A 997 2.96 10.14 -8.56
N HIS A 998 4.13 10.26 -7.95
CA HIS A 998 5.03 9.11 -7.80
C HIS A 998 4.47 8.02 -6.89
N THR A 999 3.77 8.34 -5.79
CA THR A 999 3.04 7.32 -5.01
C THR A 999 1.94 6.64 -5.82
N GLY A 1000 1.25 7.38 -6.70
CA GLY A 1000 0.24 6.81 -7.60
C GLY A 1000 0.84 5.92 -8.68
N GLU A 1001 1.96 6.32 -9.29
CA GLU A 1001 2.73 5.51 -10.23
C GLU A 1001 3.30 4.25 -9.55
N GLN A 1002 3.81 4.36 -8.31
CA GLN A 1002 4.31 3.24 -7.52
C GLN A 1002 3.18 2.27 -7.11
N LEU A 1003 1.99 2.77 -6.75
CA LEU A 1003 0.82 1.92 -6.48
C LEU A 1003 0.38 1.14 -7.73
N ILE A 1004 0.33 1.80 -8.89
CA ILE A 1004 -0.01 1.16 -10.18
C ILE A 1004 1.05 0.13 -10.56
N ASN A 1005 2.34 0.43 -10.34
CA ASN A 1005 3.43 -0.52 -10.57
C ASN A 1005 3.31 -1.75 -9.65
N ASN A 1006 3.01 -1.56 -8.37
CA ASN A 1006 2.80 -2.66 -7.41
C ASN A 1006 1.58 -3.51 -7.80
N GLN A 1007 0.46 -2.90 -8.20
CA GLN A 1007 -0.72 -3.61 -8.71
C GLN A 1007 -0.41 -4.40 -10.00
N THR A 1008 0.38 -3.83 -10.91
CA THR A 1008 0.82 -4.49 -12.15
C THR A 1008 1.75 -5.66 -11.84
N LEU A 1009 2.67 -5.49 -10.87
CA LEU A 1009 3.57 -6.55 -10.41
C LEU A 1009 2.79 -7.69 -9.75
N ALA A 1010 1.83 -7.39 -8.88
CA ALA A 1010 0.96 -8.37 -8.24
C ALA A 1010 0.12 -9.14 -9.28
N HIS A 1011 -0.45 -8.46 -10.28
CA HIS A 1011 -1.17 -9.11 -11.38
C HIS A 1011 -0.22 -9.99 -12.22
N ALA A 1012 1.02 -9.58 -12.48
CA ALA A 1012 2.00 -10.39 -13.19
C ALA A 1012 2.42 -11.63 -12.38
N VAL A 1013 2.64 -11.49 -11.07
CA VAL A 1013 2.92 -12.61 -10.15
C VAL A 1013 1.73 -13.58 -10.08
N GLN A 1014 0.50 -13.06 -10.04
CA GLN A 1014 -0.72 -13.87 -10.08
C GLN A 1014 -0.83 -14.65 -11.41
N SER A 1015 -0.66 -14.00 -12.57
CA SER A 1015 -0.64 -14.67 -13.88
C SER A 1015 0.47 -15.73 -13.98
N LEU A 1016 1.64 -15.48 -13.38
CA LEU A 1016 2.74 -16.45 -13.30
C LEU A 1016 2.41 -17.62 -12.34
N SER A 1017 1.65 -17.38 -11.28
CA SER A 1017 1.13 -18.42 -10.39
C SER A 1017 0.06 -19.27 -11.08
N ASP A 1018 -0.86 -18.64 -11.81
CA ASP A 1018 -1.91 -19.32 -12.57
C ASP A 1018 -1.35 -20.18 -13.69
N THR A 1019 -0.42 -19.65 -14.50
CA THR A 1019 0.29 -20.43 -15.53
C THR A 1019 1.18 -21.53 -14.93
N LYS A 1020 1.81 -21.32 -13.78
CA LYS A 1020 2.55 -22.36 -13.03
C LYS A 1020 1.64 -23.46 -12.47
N ARG A 1021 0.43 -23.13 -12.01
CA ARG A 1021 -0.59 -24.11 -11.61
C ARG A 1021 -1.11 -24.89 -12.82
N GLU A 1022 -1.37 -24.22 -13.93
CA GLU A 1022 -1.84 -24.88 -15.16
C GLU A 1022 -0.76 -25.77 -15.78
N LEU A 1023 0.50 -25.34 -15.81
CA LEU A 1023 1.64 -26.17 -16.24
C LEU A 1023 1.73 -27.45 -15.39
N LYS A 1024 1.56 -27.37 -14.07
CA LYS A 1024 1.50 -28.56 -13.20
C LYS A 1024 0.36 -29.52 -13.55
N ARG A 1025 -0.84 -29.00 -13.89
CA ARG A 1025 -1.95 -29.85 -14.35
C ARG A 1025 -1.63 -30.53 -15.68
N LYS A 1026 -1.10 -29.79 -16.65
CA LYS A 1026 -0.65 -30.32 -17.95
C LYS A 1026 0.39 -31.43 -17.77
N ASP A 1027 1.36 -31.20 -16.88
CA ASP A 1027 2.44 -32.14 -16.56
C ASP A 1027 1.93 -33.41 -15.84
N GLN A 1028 0.92 -33.29 -14.98
CA GLN A 1028 0.20 -34.44 -14.41
C GLN A 1028 -0.58 -35.22 -15.47
N CYS A 1029 -1.34 -34.54 -16.32
CA CYS A 1029 -2.08 -35.17 -17.42
C CYS A 1029 -1.15 -35.88 -18.42
N LEU A 1030 0.02 -35.31 -18.71
CA LEU A 1030 1.05 -35.94 -19.54
C LEU A 1030 1.58 -37.22 -18.90
N ARG A 1031 1.90 -37.22 -17.61
CA ARG A 1031 2.36 -38.44 -16.89
C ARG A 1031 1.28 -39.54 -16.87
N SER A 1032 -0.01 -39.19 -16.74
CA SER A 1032 -1.08 -40.19 -16.87
C SER A 1032 -1.22 -40.70 -18.30
N LEU A 1033 -1.11 -39.83 -19.31
CA LEU A 1033 -1.18 -40.23 -20.72
C LEU A 1033 0.01 -41.11 -21.13
N GLU A 1034 1.21 -40.79 -20.64
CA GLU A 1034 2.44 -41.58 -20.79
C GLU A 1034 2.31 -42.94 -20.11
N LYS A 1035 1.67 -43.03 -18.93
CA LYS A 1035 1.35 -44.33 -18.30
C LYS A 1035 0.40 -45.15 -19.18
N HIS A 1036 -0.70 -44.56 -19.67
CA HIS A 1036 -1.65 -45.26 -20.54
C HIS A 1036 -1.02 -45.67 -21.89
N PHE A 1037 -0.16 -44.83 -22.46
CA PHE A 1037 0.58 -45.15 -23.69
C PHE A 1037 1.54 -46.32 -23.49
N ASN A 1038 2.33 -46.32 -22.42
CA ASN A 1038 3.23 -47.42 -22.09
C ASN A 1038 2.46 -48.73 -21.82
N GLN A 1039 1.32 -48.65 -21.13
CA GLN A 1039 0.46 -49.80 -20.85
C GLN A 1039 -0.14 -50.37 -22.15
N SER A 1040 -0.71 -49.53 -23.02
CA SER A 1040 -1.25 -49.97 -24.33
C SER A 1040 -0.17 -50.47 -25.30
N GLN A 1041 1.04 -49.92 -25.23
CA GLN A 1041 2.21 -50.42 -25.97
C GLN A 1041 2.68 -51.79 -25.41
N GLN A 1042 2.55 -52.04 -24.11
CA GLN A 1042 2.82 -53.36 -23.51
C GLN A 1042 1.77 -54.40 -23.90
N GLU A 1043 0.48 -54.04 -23.85
CA GLU A 1043 -0.64 -54.87 -24.34
C GLU A 1043 -0.46 -55.22 -25.83
N LYS A 1044 -0.08 -54.23 -26.66
CA LYS A 1044 0.24 -54.43 -28.08
C LYS A 1044 1.42 -55.39 -28.28
N ASN A 1045 2.48 -55.29 -27.48
CA ASN A 1045 3.62 -56.21 -27.56
C ASN A 1045 3.21 -57.64 -27.16
N GLN A 1046 2.38 -57.79 -26.13
CA GLN A 1046 1.81 -59.09 -25.73
C GLN A 1046 0.94 -59.69 -26.85
N LEU A 1047 0.04 -58.89 -27.45
CA LEU A 1047 -0.78 -59.32 -28.59
C LEU A 1047 0.05 -59.68 -29.82
N GLN A 1048 1.14 -58.96 -30.11
CA GLN A 1048 2.06 -59.36 -31.19
C GLN A 1048 2.80 -60.67 -30.89
N GLN A 1049 3.02 -61.00 -29.61
CA GLN A 1049 3.68 -62.24 -29.22
C GLN A 1049 2.71 -63.42 -29.22
N THR A 1050 1.45 -63.24 -28.79
CA THR A 1050 0.42 -64.29 -28.90
C THR A 1050 0.06 -64.58 -30.36
N VAL A 1051 -0.05 -63.55 -31.20
CA VAL A 1051 -0.23 -63.72 -32.66
C VAL A 1051 0.92 -64.53 -33.26
N LYS A 1052 2.19 -64.22 -32.93
CA LYS A 1052 3.34 -65.02 -33.40
C LYS A 1052 3.27 -66.48 -32.96
N SER A 1053 2.95 -66.76 -31.69
CA SER A 1053 2.81 -68.15 -31.23
C SER A 1053 1.66 -68.88 -31.95
N ALA A 1054 0.57 -68.18 -32.31
CA ALA A 1054 -0.51 -68.75 -33.12
C ALA A 1054 -0.09 -68.97 -34.58
N GLU A 1055 0.68 -68.06 -35.18
CA GLU A 1055 1.26 -68.23 -36.52
C GLU A 1055 2.25 -69.41 -36.58
N GLU A 1056 3.06 -69.61 -35.54
CA GLU A 1056 3.99 -70.73 -35.40
C GLU A 1056 3.27 -72.07 -35.17
N ALA A 1057 2.21 -72.09 -34.36
CA ALA A 1057 1.33 -73.25 -34.18
C ALA A 1057 0.58 -73.62 -35.48
N LEU A 1058 0.06 -72.63 -36.21
CA LEU A 1058 -0.57 -72.84 -37.52
C LEU A 1058 0.44 -73.29 -38.58
N SER A 1059 1.67 -72.77 -38.56
CA SER A 1059 2.74 -73.18 -39.46
C SER A 1059 3.18 -74.64 -39.22
N THR A 1060 3.27 -75.07 -37.96
CA THR A 1060 3.59 -76.46 -37.61
C THR A 1060 2.43 -77.41 -37.92
N ALA A 1061 1.19 -77.04 -37.63
CA ALA A 1061 0.01 -77.81 -38.05
C ALA A 1061 -0.10 -77.95 -39.58
N ALA A 1062 0.20 -76.89 -40.34
CA ALA A 1062 0.24 -76.93 -41.81
C ALA A 1062 1.33 -77.88 -42.33
N LYS A 1063 2.56 -77.80 -41.79
CA LYS A 1063 3.65 -78.73 -42.15
C LYS A 1063 3.28 -80.18 -41.86
N ASN A 1064 2.70 -80.46 -40.69
CA ASN A 1064 2.25 -81.80 -40.32
C ASN A 1064 1.18 -82.33 -41.30
N LYS A 1065 0.24 -81.47 -41.74
CA LYS A 1065 -0.74 -81.81 -42.79
C LYS A 1065 -0.06 -82.09 -44.14
N GLU A 1066 0.94 -81.32 -44.54
CA GLU A 1066 1.68 -81.57 -45.78
C GLU A 1066 2.49 -82.87 -45.72
N SER A 1067 3.14 -83.18 -44.59
CA SER A 1067 3.81 -84.46 -44.36
C SER A 1067 2.84 -85.64 -44.44
N LEU A 1068 1.66 -85.53 -43.81
CA LEU A 1068 0.61 -86.55 -43.89
C LEU A 1068 0.09 -86.74 -45.32
N MET A 1069 -0.17 -85.65 -46.05
CA MET A 1069 -0.58 -85.71 -47.46
C MET A 1069 0.52 -86.26 -48.38
N SER A 1070 1.80 -86.09 -48.03
CA SER A 1070 2.91 -86.70 -48.76
C SER A 1070 2.97 -88.20 -48.51
N TYR A 1071 2.84 -88.64 -47.25
CA TYR A 1071 2.79 -90.05 -46.88
C TYR A 1071 1.62 -90.78 -47.55
N ILE A 1072 0.42 -90.21 -47.50
CA ILE A 1072 -0.76 -90.76 -48.18
C ILE A 1072 -0.52 -90.88 -49.69
N ARG A 1073 0.06 -89.87 -50.36
CA ARG A 1073 0.39 -89.96 -51.79
C ARG A 1073 1.43 -91.03 -52.09
N SER A 1074 2.47 -91.18 -51.29
CA SER A 1074 3.43 -92.28 -51.45
C SER A 1074 2.78 -93.67 -51.32
N VAL A 1075 1.79 -93.82 -50.43
CA VAL A 1075 1.00 -95.06 -50.32
C VAL A 1075 0.06 -95.24 -51.52
N GLU A 1076 -0.62 -94.18 -51.99
CA GLU A 1076 -1.46 -94.22 -53.20
C GLU A 1076 -0.67 -94.56 -54.46
N ASP A 1077 0.55 -94.04 -54.61
CA ASP A 1077 1.40 -94.28 -55.77
C ASP A 1077 2.00 -95.71 -55.75
N TYR A 1078 2.40 -96.22 -54.58
CA TYR A 1078 2.80 -97.62 -54.42
C TYR A 1078 1.64 -98.60 -54.70
N LEU A 1079 0.40 -98.22 -54.34
CA LEU A 1079 -0.83 -98.94 -54.69
C LEU A 1079 -1.28 -98.73 -56.16
N LYS A 1080 -0.63 -97.83 -56.92
CA LYS A 1080 -0.75 -97.76 -58.39
C LYS A 1080 0.28 -98.67 -59.05
N GLU A 1081 1.56 -98.62 -58.64
CA GLU A 1081 2.59 -99.54 -59.15
C GLU A 1081 2.17 -101.01 -58.97
N MET A 1082 1.78 -101.42 -57.76
CA MET A 1082 1.30 -102.78 -57.49
C MET A 1082 0.07 -103.17 -58.33
N ARG A 1083 -0.79 -102.21 -58.68
CA ARG A 1083 -1.98 -102.45 -59.54
C ARG A 1083 -1.57 -102.60 -61.00
N ASP A 1084 -0.67 -101.76 -61.48
CA ASP A 1084 -0.23 -101.75 -62.87
C ASP A 1084 0.67 -102.96 -63.17
N ASP A 1085 1.44 -103.45 -62.18
CA ASP A 1085 2.12 -104.76 -62.19
C ASP A 1085 1.11 -105.93 -62.33
N ILE A 1086 0.02 -105.91 -61.53
CA ILE A 1086 -1.06 -106.91 -61.61
C ILE A 1086 -1.77 -106.85 -62.98
N ILE A 1087 -1.85 -105.68 -63.61
CA ILE A 1087 -2.38 -105.51 -64.97
C ILE A 1087 -1.38 -106.01 -66.03
N GLN A 1088 -0.07 -105.78 -65.86
CA GLN A 1088 0.96 -106.33 -66.76
C GLN A 1088 1.04 -107.87 -66.71
N CYS A 1089 0.66 -108.51 -65.61
CA CYS A 1089 0.56 -109.96 -65.52
C CYS A 1089 -0.61 -110.58 -66.30
N ARG A 1090 -1.54 -109.81 -66.90
CA ARG A 1090 -2.69 -110.35 -67.67
C ARG A 1090 -2.36 -110.73 -69.13
N GLY A 1091 -1.26 -111.47 -69.32
CA GLY A 1091 -0.85 -112.08 -70.60
C GLY A 1091 -1.02 -113.59 -70.61
N HIS A 1092 -2.17 -114.08 -71.09
CA HIS A 1092 -2.56 -115.51 -71.18
C HIS A 1092 -2.73 -116.27 -69.84
N VAL A 1093 -3.95 -116.75 -69.59
CA VAL A 1093 -4.33 -118.18 -69.73
C VAL A 1093 -5.83 -118.31 -69.41
N THR A 1094 -6.59 -118.81 -70.38
CA THR A 1094 -7.97 -119.28 -70.14
C THR A 1094 -7.90 -120.76 -69.75
N LEU A 1095 -8.47 -121.16 -68.62
CA LEU A 1095 -8.89 -122.54 -68.38
C LEU A 1095 -9.89 -122.64 -67.21
N LEU A 1096 -10.89 -123.49 -67.37
CA LEU A 1096 -11.72 -124.00 -66.27
C LEU A 1096 -10.93 -125.09 -65.52
N LEU A 1097 -11.38 -125.46 -64.32
CA LEU A 1097 -11.76 -126.85 -63.98
C LEU A 1097 -12.49 -126.87 -62.61
N PRO A 1098 -13.27 -127.92 -62.27
CA PRO A 1098 -13.93 -128.08 -60.98
C PRO A 1098 -13.11 -128.95 -60.00
N ASP A 1099 -13.62 -129.09 -58.78
CA ASP A 1099 -13.22 -130.09 -57.77
C ASP A 1099 -13.37 -131.55 -58.27
N PRO A 1100 -12.84 -132.56 -57.55
CA PRO A 1100 -11.52 -132.73 -56.89
C PRO A 1100 -10.85 -134.04 -57.47
N PRO A 1101 -9.87 -134.78 -56.87
CA PRO A 1101 -9.25 -134.66 -55.55
C PRO A 1101 -7.71 -134.96 -55.44
N SER A 1102 -7.25 -135.05 -54.19
CA SER A 1102 -6.08 -135.79 -53.68
C SER A 1102 -4.65 -135.39 -54.10
N ILE A 1103 -3.96 -134.79 -53.12
CA ILE A 1103 -2.57 -135.10 -52.70
C ILE A 1103 -1.50 -135.15 -53.82
N ILE A 1104 -0.77 -134.06 -53.98
CA ILE A 1104 0.70 -134.03 -53.82
C ILE A 1104 1.12 -132.60 -53.40
N ARG A 1105 2.17 -132.50 -52.58
CA ARG A 1105 2.59 -131.26 -51.90
C ARG A 1105 3.45 -130.39 -52.83
N ASN A 1106 2.99 -129.17 -53.15
CA ASN A 1106 3.76 -128.21 -53.96
C ASN A 1106 4.42 -127.13 -53.07
N PRO A 1107 5.77 -127.03 -53.00
CA PRO A 1107 6.45 -126.07 -52.13
C PRO A 1107 6.20 -124.60 -52.50
N GLN A 1108 5.72 -124.30 -53.70
CA GLN A 1108 5.34 -122.93 -54.08
C GLN A 1108 4.13 -122.43 -53.27
N THR A 1109 3.19 -123.30 -52.91
CA THR A 1109 2.01 -122.94 -52.11
C THR A 1109 2.39 -122.70 -50.65
N ASP A 1110 3.28 -123.52 -50.08
CA ASP A 1110 3.86 -123.33 -48.74
C ASP A 1110 4.66 -122.02 -48.64
N ALA A 1111 5.34 -121.61 -49.73
CA ALA A 1111 6.04 -120.34 -49.82
C ALA A 1111 5.08 -119.13 -49.84
N CYS A 1112 4.03 -119.14 -50.68
CA CYS A 1112 3.03 -118.08 -50.71
C CYS A 1112 2.25 -117.98 -49.38
N GLN A 1113 1.87 -119.11 -48.77
CA GLN A 1113 1.24 -119.09 -47.44
C GLN A 1113 2.19 -118.55 -46.36
N SER A 1114 3.49 -118.82 -46.46
CA SER A 1114 4.46 -118.29 -45.50
C SER A 1114 4.75 -116.80 -45.73
N LEU A 1115 4.73 -116.31 -46.97
CA LEU A 1115 4.81 -114.87 -47.27
C LEU A 1115 3.60 -114.13 -46.69
N VAL A 1116 2.39 -114.65 -46.90
CA VAL A 1116 1.15 -114.09 -46.34
C VAL A 1116 1.15 -114.16 -44.80
N ARG A 1117 1.67 -115.24 -44.22
CA ARG A 1117 1.79 -115.38 -42.75
C ARG A 1117 2.79 -114.39 -42.16
N CYS A 1118 3.99 -114.26 -42.73
CA CYS A 1118 4.97 -113.26 -42.32
C CYS A 1118 4.43 -111.82 -42.50
N PHE A 1119 3.63 -111.56 -43.54
CA PHE A 1119 2.98 -110.28 -43.74
C PHE A 1119 1.91 -110.01 -42.65
N LEU A 1120 1.08 -111.00 -42.31
CA LEU A 1120 0.11 -110.90 -41.22
C LEU A 1120 0.79 -110.73 -39.85
N GLU A 1121 1.88 -111.46 -39.59
CA GLU A 1121 2.68 -111.35 -38.37
C GLU A 1121 3.35 -109.96 -38.27
N LEU A 1122 3.93 -109.43 -39.35
CA LEU A 1122 4.45 -108.05 -39.41
C LEU A 1122 3.35 -107.00 -39.26
N PHE A 1123 2.16 -107.22 -39.83
CA PHE A 1123 1.03 -106.32 -39.71
C PHE A 1123 0.49 -106.30 -38.27
N GLN A 1124 0.39 -107.46 -37.61
CA GLN A 1124 0.06 -107.55 -36.18
C GLN A 1124 1.14 -106.91 -35.30
N LEU A 1125 2.42 -107.12 -35.60
CA LEU A 1125 3.53 -106.48 -34.88
C LEU A 1125 3.49 -104.94 -35.04
N MET A 1126 3.14 -104.45 -36.23
CA MET A 1126 2.96 -103.02 -36.50
C MET A 1126 1.76 -102.46 -35.75
N VAL A 1127 0.61 -103.14 -35.76
CA VAL A 1127 -0.60 -102.73 -35.01
C VAL A 1127 -0.34 -102.72 -33.50
N LEU A 1128 0.35 -103.72 -32.96
CA LEU A 1128 0.77 -103.75 -31.54
C LEU A 1128 1.74 -102.61 -31.21
N LYS A 1129 2.70 -102.30 -32.09
CA LYS A 1129 3.67 -101.21 -31.87
C LYS A 1129 3.04 -99.82 -32.02
N ILE A 1130 2.08 -99.65 -32.92
CA ILE A 1130 1.26 -98.43 -33.00
C ILE A 1130 0.41 -98.29 -31.74
N SER A 1131 -0.17 -99.40 -31.24
CA SER A 1131 -0.94 -99.39 -29.99
C SER A 1131 -0.07 -99.00 -28.79
N SER A 1132 1.13 -99.58 -28.64
CA SER A 1132 2.03 -99.22 -27.54
C SER A 1132 2.58 -97.80 -27.64
N GLN A 1133 2.80 -97.27 -28.86
CA GLN A 1133 3.19 -95.86 -29.04
C GLN A 1133 2.04 -94.87 -28.78
N VAL A 1134 0.78 -95.31 -28.91
CA VAL A 1134 -0.40 -94.54 -28.48
C VAL A 1134 -0.54 -94.58 -26.95
N GLU A 1135 -0.30 -95.73 -26.32
CA GLU A 1135 -0.30 -95.85 -24.85
C GLU A 1135 0.86 -95.05 -24.20
N GLU A 1136 2.09 -95.13 -24.73
CA GLU A 1136 3.24 -94.31 -24.24
C GLU A 1136 2.98 -92.79 -24.38
N GLN A 1137 2.23 -92.34 -25.41
CA GLN A 1137 1.85 -90.94 -25.54
C GLN A 1137 0.70 -90.51 -24.61
N VAL A 1138 -0.09 -91.44 -24.07
CA VAL A 1138 -1.11 -91.15 -23.05
C VAL A 1138 -0.44 -91.03 -21.67
N ASP A 1139 0.44 -91.97 -21.29
CA ASP A 1139 1.12 -91.91 -19.99
C ASP A 1139 2.05 -90.69 -19.87
N CYS A 1140 2.79 -90.34 -20.93
CA CYS A 1140 3.61 -89.11 -20.96
C CYS A 1140 2.80 -87.81 -20.87
N GLY A 1141 1.47 -87.85 -21.02
CA GLY A 1141 0.59 -86.70 -20.83
C GLY A 1141 0.21 -86.42 -19.38
N THR A 1142 0.35 -87.40 -18.48
CA THR A 1142 -0.15 -87.30 -17.09
C THR A 1142 0.87 -86.76 -16.09
N ASP A 1143 2.16 -87.07 -16.26
CA ASP A 1143 3.22 -86.68 -15.32
C ASP A 1143 3.56 -85.18 -15.30
N LEU A 1144 3.08 -84.39 -16.28
CA LEU A 1144 3.36 -82.95 -16.33
C LEU A 1144 2.54 -82.11 -15.34
N HIS A 1145 1.53 -82.69 -14.68
CA HIS A 1145 0.54 -81.94 -13.89
C HIS A 1145 0.91 -81.70 -12.41
N VAL A 1146 2.09 -82.15 -11.96
CA VAL A 1146 2.50 -82.16 -10.54
C VAL A 1146 3.52 -81.06 -10.17
N LEU A 1147 3.90 -80.19 -11.12
CA LEU A 1147 4.95 -79.17 -10.92
C LEU A 1147 4.51 -77.69 -11.06
N TYR A 1148 3.21 -77.41 -10.94
CA TYR A 1148 2.69 -76.06 -10.66
C TYR A 1148 1.61 -76.10 -9.59
N LEU A 1149 2.04 -75.93 -8.33
CA LEU A 1149 1.24 -75.62 -7.14
C LEU A 1149 2.07 -74.68 -6.23
#